data_AF-A0A9D4YX71-F1
#
_entry.id   AF-A0A9D4YX71-F1
#
_cell.length_a   1.000
_cell.length_b   1.000
_cell.length_c   1.000
_cell.angle_alpha   90.00
_cell.angle_beta   90.00
_cell.angle_gamma   90.00
#
_symmetry.space_group_name_H-M   'P 1'
#
loop_
_entity.id
_entity.type
_entity.pdbx_description
1 polymer ?
#
loop_
_entity_poly.entity_id
_entity_poly.type
_entity_poly.pdbx_seq_one_letter_code
_entity_poly.pdbx_strand_id
1 'polypeptide(L)'
;MQQAAIALQSSSWHGAHLHTRPQAGRRQHARRGAAVQPQAAFAQIGHTDTSHMSSAGSSSSSSQREAKRLPIAYSPEWMALREHTKEVESLHLRDLLVDEERTDSLVREHNGLYVDFSRQNVTETTMQLLLNLAERAKLRTKMNAMFAGEHINNTEDRAVLHTALRMPRDEEVYVEGENVVPDVWSVLDKIKDFSDRVRDGEWLGATGKPLTDVVAIGIGGSYLGPLFVHTAMQFDEPCKELARGRRLRFLANVDPVDVAKALNGLNPETTLVIVISKTFTTTETMLNARTVRTWLTAELGQEAVAKHMVAVSTNLKLVREFGIDPENAFGFWDWVGGRYSVTSAVGILPLALQYGFEKMEEFLQGAHDIDCHYRDAPFQDNIPVLMGLLSIWNSTFLGRSSVAVLPYCQALAKFPSHIQQVAMESVGKQVSVDGEPLPFKAGEIYFGEPGTNGQHSFYQLIHQGRVVPCEFIGVVKSQQSVYLKGELVSNHDELMCNFFAQADALAIGKDSVTLRAENVPEYLIPHKTFSGNRPSTSLLLPSLSPYRVGQLLALYENRVATQGFMWNVNAFDQWGVELGKVLASRVRTMMHTARTRSRRITITDGFNPSTRKMINRYLDGKNQMLYPEPQDIFPCDLIHSEGCEARW
;
A
#
# COMPACT_ATOMS: atom_id res chain seq x y z
N MET A 1 43.83 -15.14 -15.24
CA MET A 1 43.76 -16.08 -16.38
C MET A 1 42.71 -15.58 -17.38
N GLN A 2 42.95 -15.86 -18.65
CA GLN A 2 42.36 -15.26 -19.85
C GLN A 2 40.85 -15.48 -20.08
N GLN A 3 40.28 -14.49 -20.79
CA GLN A 3 39.26 -14.56 -21.86
C GLN A 3 37.92 -15.30 -21.66
N ALA A 4 36.83 -14.55 -21.86
CA ALA A 4 35.69 -15.02 -22.64
C ALA A 4 35.09 -13.85 -23.44
N ALA A 5 35.13 -13.99 -24.77
CA ALA A 5 34.62 -13.03 -25.75
C ALA A 5 33.15 -13.35 -26.09
N ILE A 6 32.34 -12.31 -26.29
CA ILE A 6 30.99 -12.43 -26.85
C ILE A 6 31.04 -11.96 -28.30
N ALA A 7 30.67 -12.86 -29.21
CA ALA A 7 30.52 -12.61 -30.64
C ALA A 7 29.14 -12.01 -30.94
N LEU A 8 29.10 -10.91 -31.68
CA LEU A 8 27.92 -10.38 -32.35
C LEU A 8 28.09 -10.61 -33.85
N GLN A 9 27.25 -11.47 -34.43
CA GLN A 9 27.10 -11.59 -35.88
C GLN A 9 26.01 -10.62 -36.36
N SER A 10 26.44 -9.71 -37.22
CA SER A 10 25.63 -8.90 -38.11
C SER A 10 25.21 -9.73 -39.33
N SER A 11 24.00 -9.49 -39.83
CA SER A 11 23.68 -9.74 -41.23
C SER A 11 22.91 -8.56 -41.81
N SER A 12 23.39 -8.19 -42.98
CA SER A 12 23.17 -6.98 -43.77
C SER A 12 21.92 -7.07 -44.65
N TRP A 13 21.31 -5.92 -44.94
CA TRP A 13 20.65 -5.69 -46.23
C TRP A 13 21.06 -4.32 -46.81
N HIS A 14 21.63 -4.38 -48.01
CA HIS A 14 22.09 -3.27 -48.83
C HIS A 14 20.97 -2.70 -49.73
N GLY A 15 20.99 -1.38 -49.88
CA GLY A 15 20.76 -0.64 -51.14
C GLY A 15 19.31 -0.30 -51.51
N ALA A 16 18.99 0.87 -52.09
CA ALA A 16 19.82 1.86 -52.74
C ALA A 16 19.15 3.27 -52.76
N HIS A 17 20.00 4.26 -53.07
CA HIS A 17 19.82 5.71 -53.12
C HIS A 17 18.64 6.27 -53.93
N LEU A 18 18.22 7.49 -53.57
CA LEU A 18 18.25 8.64 -54.50
C LEU A 18 18.15 10.00 -53.77
N HIS A 19 18.99 10.93 -54.23
CA HIS A 19 19.19 12.31 -53.77
C HIS A 19 17.97 13.22 -53.99
N THR A 20 17.80 14.24 -53.14
CA THR A 20 17.99 15.68 -53.49
C THR A 20 17.58 16.61 -52.32
N ARG A 21 18.45 17.58 -52.01
CA ARG A 21 18.10 18.82 -51.27
C ARG A 21 17.63 19.88 -52.28
N PRO A 22 16.89 20.90 -51.83
CA PRO A 22 17.54 22.22 -51.80
C PRO A 22 17.23 23.07 -50.56
N GLN A 23 18.12 24.04 -50.31
CA GLN A 23 18.06 25.07 -49.28
C GLN A 23 17.23 26.30 -49.72
N ALA A 24 16.73 26.98 -48.69
CA ALA A 24 16.58 28.44 -48.49
C ALA A 24 15.52 29.26 -49.26
N GLY A 25 14.71 29.97 -48.45
CA GLY A 25 13.94 31.15 -48.86
C GLY A 25 13.44 31.93 -47.64
N ARG A 26 14.13 33.02 -47.29
CA ARG A 26 13.69 34.05 -46.33
C ARG A 26 12.47 34.81 -46.88
N ARG A 27 11.53 35.21 -46.02
CA ARG A 27 10.88 36.54 -46.07
C ARG A 27 10.22 36.91 -44.74
N GLN A 28 10.56 38.12 -44.29
CA GLN A 28 9.98 38.83 -43.15
C GLN A 28 8.54 39.28 -43.46
N HIS A 29 7.69 39.38 -42.44
CA HIS A 29 6.81 40.55 -42.25
C HIS A 29 6.40 40.69 -40.78
N ALA A 30 6.54 41.91 -40.28
CA ALA A 30 6.15 42.38 -38.96
C ALA A 30 4.63 42.52 -38.81
N ARG A 31 4.12 42.40 -37.57
CA ARG A 31 3.35 43.47 -36.88
C ARG A 31 2.79 43.02 -35.51
N ARG A 32 3.08 43.86 -34.52
CA ARG A 32 2.22 44.44 -33.45
C ARG A 32 1.37 43.49 -32.59
N GLY A 33 1.62 43.57 -31.29
CA GLY A 33 0.78 42.98 -30.25
C GLY A 33 -0.46 43.81 -29.90
N ALA A 34 -1.32 43.19 -29.10
CA ALA A 34 -2.12 43.80 -28.05
C ALA A 34 -2.69 42.67 -27.18
N ALA A 35 -2.56 42.83 -25.87
CA ALA A 35 -3.14 41.97 -24.84
C ALA A 35 -4.65 42.22 -24.73
N VAL A 36 -5.44 41.17 -24.50
CA VAL A 36 -6.86 41.28 -24.10
C VAL A 36 -7.14 40.23 -23.02
N GLN A 37 -7.48 40.72 -21.81
CA GLN A 37 -8.09 39.95 -20.72
C GLN A 37 -9.57 39.71 -21.00
N PRO A 38 -10.17 38.59 -20.55
CA PRO A 38 -11.62 38.43 -20.57
C PRO A 38 -12.25 38.94 -19.26
N GLN A 39 -13.10 39.95 -19.37
CA GLN A 39 -14.03 40.37 -18.30
C GLN A 39 -15.28 39.50 -18.28
N ALA A 40 -15.74 39.22 -17.07
CA ALA A 40 -16.97 38.52 -16.73
C ALA A 40 -18.21 39.33 -17.09
N ALA A 41 -19.24 38.64 -17.58
CA ALA A 41 -20.59 39.17 -17.72
C ALA A 41 -21.56 38.26 -16.93
N PHE A 42 -22.11 38.79 -15.83
CA PHE A 42 -23.35 38.30 -15.23
C PHE A 42 -24.34 39.45 -15.24
N ALA A 43 -25.48 39.21 -15.88
CA ALA A 43 -26.55 40.17 -16.09
C ALA A 43 -27.42 40.33 -14.82
N GLN A 44 -27.89 41.57 -14.67
CA GLN A 44 -28.82 42.06 -13.65
C GLN A 44 -30.20 41.41 -13.76
N ILE A 45 -30.85 41.19 -12.61
CA ILE A 45 -32.29 41.41 -12.45
C ILE A 45 -32.50 42.08 -11.09
N GLY A 46 -33.15 43.25 -11.09
CA GLY A 46 -33.63 43.93 -9.90
C GLY A 46 -35.02 44.52 -10.16
N HIS A 47 -35.91 44.35 -9.18
CA HIS A 47 -36.95 45.29 -8.70
C HIS A 47 -37.84 44.53 -7.68
N THR A 48 -37.69 44.80 -6.37
CA THR A 48 -38.56 45.63 -5.49
C THR A 48 -39.99 45.09 -5.32
N ASP A 49 -40.42 44.69 -4.10
CA ASP A 49 -40.94 45.62 -3.10
C ASP A 49 -41.21 45.00 -1.69
N THR A 50 -41.23 45.92 -0.73
CA THR A 50 -41.60 45.97 0.72
C THR A 50 -42.76 45.06 1.21
N SER A 51 -43.02 44.71 2.48
CA SER A 51 -42.59 45.07 3.85
C SER A 51 -43.16 44.03 4.84
N HIS A 52 -42.54 43.80 6.01
CA HIS A 52 -43.22 43.66 7.30
C HIS A 52 -42.22 43.56 8.46
N MET A 53 -42.38 44.46 9.43
CA MET A 53 -41.66 44.50 10.71
C MET A 53 -42.11 43.36 11.63
N SER A 54 -41.16 42.74 12.35
CA SER A 54 -41.36 42.39 13.76
C SER A 54 -40.02 42.31 14.49
N SER A 55 -39.96 42.98 15.63
CA SER A 55 -38.83 43.11 16.55
C SER A 55 -38.94 42.08 17.66
N ALA A 56 -37.86 41.35 17.98
CA ALA A 56 -37.63 40.80 19.32
C ALA A 56 -36.18 40.31 19.51
N GLY A 57 -35.55 40.77 20.60
CA GLY A 57 -34.66 39.93 21.39
C GLY A 57 -33.17 39.95 21.07
N SER A 58 -32.45 40.96 21.58
CA SER A 58 -31.01 40.89 21.82
C SER A 58 -30.71 39.81 22.86
N SER A 59 -30.11 38.69 22.46
CA SER A 59 -29.40 37.78 23.36
C SER A 59 -27.93 37.76 22.95
N SER A 60 -27.10 38.36 23.80
CA SER A 60 -25.64 38.32 23.71
C SER A 60 -25.16 36.91 24.03
N SER A 61 -25.00 36.07 23.02
CA SER A 61 -24.14 34.89 23.13
C SER A 61 -22.70 35.33 22.80
N SER A 62 -21.88 35.43 23.84
CA SER A 62 -20.44 35.52 23.72
C SER A 62 -19.91 34.23 23.10
N SER A 63 -19.95 34.12 21.78
CA SER A 63 -19.12 33.16 21.05
C SER A 63 -17.67 33.64 21.20
N GLN A 64 -16.95 33.07 22.16
CA GLN A 64 -15.51 33.03 22.08
C GLN A 64 -15.19 32.26 20.79
N ARG A 65 -14.91 33.01 19.71
CA ARG A 65 -14.20 32.46 18.55
C ARG A 65 -12.90 31.89 19.11
N GLU A 66 -12.80 30.57 19.24
CA GLU A 66 -11.51 29.91 19.44
C GLU A 66 -10.54 30.48 18.40
N ALA A 67 -9.44 31.06 18.87
CA ALA A 67 -8.44 31.63 17.99
C ALA A 67 -7.98 30.51 17.05
N LYS A 68 -8.27 30.66 15.75
CA LYS A 68 -7.91 29.71 14.69
C LYS A 68 -6.43 29.37 14.85
N ARG A 69 -6.11 28.14 15.30
CA ARG A 69 -4.72 27.72 15.50
C ARG A 69 -3.98 27.86 14.17
N LEU A 70 -2.84 28.55 14.19
CA LEU A 70 -2.00 28.67 13.01
C LEU A 70 -1.51 27.27 12.59
N PRO A 71 -1.55 26.94 11.28
CA PRO A 71 -0.99 25.68 10.78
C PRO A 71 0.45 25.45 11.24
N ILE A 72 0.82 24.18 11.44
CA ILE A 72 2.16 23.79 11.92
C ILE A 72 3.30 24.38 11.07
N ALA A 73 3.04 24.61 9.77
CA ALA A 73 3.99 25.22 8.83
C ALA A 73 4.39 26.67 9.14
N TYR A 74 3.65 27.36 10.02
CA TYR A 74 3.95 28.71 10.45
C TYR A 74 4.54 28.77 11.88
N SER A 75 4.81 27.61 12.48
CA SER A 75 5.47 27.56 13.78
C SER A 75 6.95 27.94 13.68
N PRO A 76 7.55 28.51 14.76
CA PRO A 76 8.99 28.76 14.81
C PRO A 76 9.82 27.51 14.55
N GLU A 77 9.40 26.34 15.06
CA GLU A 77 10.10 25.06 14.91
C GLU A 77 10.15 24.62 13.44
N TRP A 78 9.05 24.79 12.72
CA TRP A 78 9.02 24.51 11.28
C TRP A 78 9.89 25.48 10.48
N MET A 79 9.86 26.77 10.82
CA MET A 79 10.71 27.77 10.16
C MET A 79 12.19 27.54 10.46
N ALA A 80 12.54 27.09 11.66
CA ALA A 80 13.89 26.70 12.02
C ALA A 80 14.38 25.53 11.17
N LEU A 81 13.56 24.48 10.97
CA LEU A 81 13.91 23.38 10.06
C LEU A 81 14.07 23.84 8.61
N ARG A 82 13.24 24.78 8.13
CA ARG A 82 13.39 25.37 6.80
C ARG A 82 14.66 26.17 6.64
N GLU A 83 15.08 26.93 7.66
CA GLU A 83 16.33 27.66 7.61
C GLU A 83 17.53 26.71 7.68
N HIS A 84 17.42 25.67 8.52
CA HIS A 84 18.44 24.63 8.71
C HIS A 84 18.78 23.86 7.43
N THR A 85 17.88 23.81 6.44
CA THR A 85 18.20 23.14 5.15
C THR A 85 19.41 23.77 4.46
N LYS A 86 19.66 25.08 4.64
CA LYS A 86 20.80 25.78 4.04
C LYS A 86 22.15 25.26 4.57
N GLU A 87 22.20 24.91 5.85
CA GLU A 87 23.39 24.29 6.44
C GLU A 87 23.57 22.88 5.89
N VAL A 88 22.48 22.09 5.85
CA VAL A 88 22.51 20.70 5.38
C VAL A 88 22.85 20.57 3.89
N GLU A 89 22.50 21.55 3.06
CA GLU A 89 22.85 21.59 1.62
C GLU A 89 24.37 21.54 1.38
N SER A 90 25.17 22.05 2.32
CA SER A 90 26.64 22.03 2.25
C SER A 90 27.26 20.71 2.72
N LEU A 91 26.48 19.83 3.36
CA LEU A 91 26.97 18.59 3.92
C LEU A 91 26.90 17.43 2.91
N HIS A 92 27.89 16.56 2.97
CA HIS A 92 27.91 15.32 2.22
C HIS A 92 27.98 14.11 3.16
N LEU A 93 27.15 13.09 2.91
CA LEU A 93 27.10 11.86 3.73
C LEU A 93 28.47 11.17 3.89
N ARG A 94 29.29 11.11 2.83
CA ARG A 94 30.69 10.63 2.91
C ARG A 94 31.51 11.24 4.06
N ASP A 95 31.29 12.51 4.38
CA ASP A 95 32.04 13.20 5.46
C ASP A 95 31.36 12.97 6.81
N LEU A 96 30.03 12.85 6.83
CA LEU A 96 29.26 12.54 8.04
C LEU A 96 29.41 11.10 8.52
N LEU A 97 29.81 10.17 7.65
CA LEU A 97 29.98 8.74 7.94
C LEU A 97 31.36 8.37 8.49
N VAL A 98 32.33 9.31 8.48
CA VAL A 98 33.63 9.08 9.14
C VAL A 98 33.57 9.33 10.65
N ASP A 99 32.48 9.93 11.13
CA ASP A 99 32.20 10.18 12.54
C ASP A 99 31.48 8.94 13.14
N GLU A 100 32.26 8.12 13.85
CA GLU A 100 31.76 6.90 14.49
C GLU A 100 30.75 7.22 15.60
N GLU A 101 30.97 8.27 16.40
CA GLU A 101 30.07 8.67 17.48
C GLU A 101 28.70 9.11 16.94
N ARG A 102 28.70 9.91 15.86
CA ARG A 102 27.46 10.25 15.15
C ARG A 102 26.77 9.00 14.62
N THR A 103 27.51 8.09 14.01
CA THR A 103 26.96 6.86 13.43
C THR A 103 26.27 6.01 14.50
N ASP A 104 26.95 5.76 15.62
CA ASP A 104 26.41 5.02 16.77
C ASP A 104 25.18 5.71 17.35
N SER A 105 25.19 7.05 17.45
CA SER A 105 24.05 7.83 17.95
C SER A 105 22.80 7.75 17.07
N LEU A 106 22.92 7.29 15.83
CA LEU A 106 21.84 7.18 14.84
C LEU A 106 21.39 5.73 14.60
N VAL A 107 21.86 4.79 15.43
CA VAL A 107 21.40 3.40 15.45
C VAL A 107 20.38 3.20 16.57
N ARG A 108 19.29 2.49 16.29
CA ARG A 108 18.32 2.06 17.30
C ARG A 108 18.07 0.57 17.19
N GLU A 109 17.86 -0.07 18.33
CA GLU A 109 17.50 -1.47 18.39
C GLU A 109 16.30 -1.67 19.32
N HIS A 110 15.36 -2.52 18.91
CA HIS A 110 14.25 -2.93 19.76
C HIS A 110 13.94 -4.41 19.54
N ASN A 111 14.14 -5.22 20.58
CA ASN A 111 13.85 -6.65 20.59
C ASN A 111 14.44 -7.43 19.39
N GLY A 112 15.59 -7.01 18.85
CA GLY A 112 16.25 -7.62 17.68
C GLY A 112 15.93 -6.97 16.34
N LEU A 113 15.07 -5.95 16.30
CA LEU A 113 14.92 -5.04 15.16
C LEU A 113 16.06 -4.00 15.21
N TYR A 114 17.06 -4.14 14.37
CA TYR A 114 18.18 -3.18 14.26
C TYR A 114 17.90 -2.18 13.14
N VAL A 115 17.97 -0.87 13.42
CA VAL A 115 17.72 0.19 12.45
C VAL A 115 18.84 1.23 12.48
N ASP A 116 19.44 1.45 11.32
CA ASP A 116 20.51 2.40 11.09
C ASP A 116 20.01 3.60 10.27
N PHE A 117 20.03 4.78 10.89
CA PHE A 117 19.66 6.07 10.29
C PHE A 117 20.88 6.93 9.90
N SER A 118 22.11 6.43 10.06
CA SER A 118 23.36 7.20 9.87
C SER A 118 23.52 7.80 8.47
N ARG A 119 22.94 7.13 7.47
CA ARG A 119 22.92 7.54 6.05
C ARG A 119 21.80 8.53 5.71
N GLN A 120 21.24 9.22 6.70
CA GLN A 120 20.34 10.34 6.50
C GLN A 120 21.10 11.66 6.50
N ASN A 121 20.65 12.63 5.70
CA ASN A 121 21.22 13.99 5.66
C ASN A 121 20.81 14.79 6.91
N VAL A 122 21.32 14.38 8.06
CA VAL A 122 20.99 14.92 9.38
C VAL A 122 22.24 15.09 10.23
N THR A 123 22.26 16.15 11.04
CA THR A 123 23.18 16.35 12.16
C THR A 123 22.41 16.19 13.47
N GLU A 124 23.11 16.22 14.61
CA GLU A 124 22.47 16.29 15.93
C GLU A 124 21.48 17.46 16.02
N THR A 125 21.86 18.65 15.53
CA THR A 125 20.97 19.81 15.43
C THR A 125 19.72 19.49 14.60
N THR A 126 19.84 18.82 13.46
CA THR A 126 18.69 18.41 12.65
C THR A 126 17.74 17.53 13.46
N MET A 127 18.28 16.54 14.17
CA MET A 127 17.49 15.62 14.99
C MET A 127 16.78 16.37 16.12
N GLN A 128 17.46 17.26 16.84
CA GLN A 128 16.86 18.06 17.89
C GLN A 128 15.73 18.95 17.37
N LEU A 129 15.90 19.58 16.20
CA LEU A 129 14.87 20.40 15.57
C LEU A 129 13.64 19.58 15.16
N LEU A 130 13.84 18.35 14.65
CA LEU A 130 12.73 17.44 14.33
C LEU A 130 11.97 17.00 15.58
N LEU A 131 12.68 16.68 16.67
CA LEU A 131 12.06 16.34 17.96
C LEU A 131 11.29 17.53 18.55
N ASN A 132 11.84 18.74 18.46
CA ASN A 132 11.13 19.97 18.87
C ASN A 132 9.85 20.18 18.06
N LEU A 133 9.88 19.90 16.75
CA LEU A 133 8.68 19.95 15.91
C LEU A 133 7.65 18.90 16.34
N ALA A 134 8.08 17.70 16.74
CA ALA A 134 7.20 16.64 17.23
C ALA A 134 6.46 17.04 18.52
N GLU A 135 7.19 17.66 19.45
CA GLU A 135 6.61 18.24 20.67
C GLU A 135 5.62 19.36 20.33
N ARG A 136 6.00 20.26 19.41
CA ARG A 136 5.13 21.35 18.94
C ARG A 136 3.83 20.82 18.30
N ALA A 137 3.93 19.73 17.55
CA ALA A 137 2.80 19.07 16.90
C ALA A 137 1.91 18.28 17.88
N LYS A 138 2.31 18.20 19.16
CA LYS A 138 1.67 17.41 20.22
C LYS A 138 1.56 15.94 19.84
N LEU A 139 2.63 15.40 19.26
CA LEU A 139 2.65 14.04 18.74
C LEU A 139 2.24 13.01 19.81
N ARG A 140 2.76 13.13 21.04
CA ARG A 140 2.46 12.18 22.13
C ARG A 140 0.97 12.18 22.47
N THR A 141 0.34 13.35 22.52
CA THR A 141 -1.09 13.48 22.77
C THR A 141 -1.91 12.79 21.68
N LYS A 142 -1.55 12.99 20.40
CA LYS A 142 -2.25 12.36 19.27
C LYS A 142 -2.09 10.84 19.25
N MET A 143 -0.88 10.35 19.57
CA MET A 143 -0.62 8.93 19.75
C MET A 143 -1.48 8.35 20.88
N ASN A 144 -1.47 8.98 22.06
CA ASN A 144 -2.25 8.51 23.19
C ASN A 144 -3.76 8.51 22.88
N ALA A 145 -4.27 9.52 22.17
CA ALA A 145 -5.67 9.56 21.73
C ALA A 145 -6.02 8.37 20.82
N MET A 146 -5.11 7.97 19.90
CA MET A 146 -5.29 6.76 19.08
C MET A 146 -5.38 5.51 19.96
N PHE A 147 -4.43 5.33 20.89
CA PHE A 147 -4.40 4.16 21.77
C PHE A 147 -5.54 4.13 22.80
N ALA A 148 -6.10 5.29 23.15
CA ALA A 148 -7.23 5.41 24.07
C ALA A 148 -8.60 5.19 23.40
N GLY A 149 -8.64 4.98 22.08
CA GLY A 149 -9.90 4.80 21.36
C GLY A 149 -10.69 6.08 21.10
N GLU A 150 -10.05 7.24 21.20
CA GLU A 150 -10.71 8.52 20.87
C GLU A 150 -11.06 8.60 19.38
N HIS A 151 -12.09 9.38 19.07
CA HIS A 151 -12.59 9.58 17.70
C HIS A 151 -11.69 10.51 16.88
N ILE A 152 -10.45 10.06 16.62
CA ILE A 152 -9.44 10.83 15.90
C ILE A 152 -9.63 10.81 14.38
N ASN A 153 -10.43 9.87 13.84
CA ASN A 153 -10.91 9.94 12.47
C ASN A 153 -12.10 10.91 12.41
N ASN A 154 -11.79 12.20 12.44
CA ASN A 154 -12.75 13.26 12.66
C ASN A 154 -13.73 13.49 11.49
N THR A 155 -13.38 13.09 10.27
CA THR A 155 -14.25 13.28 9.09
C THR A 155 -15.30 12.17 8.95
N GLU A 156 -15.11 11.05 9.64
CA GLU A 156 -16.07 9.94 9.72
C GLU A 156 -16.63 9.74 11.14
N ASP A 157 -16.15 10.51 12.12
CA ASP A 157 -16.47 10.40 13.55
C ASP A 157 -16.26 8.97 14.09
N ARG A 158 -15.02 8.47 13.99
CA ARG A 158 -14.66 7.11 14.41
C ARG A 158 -13.37 7.06 15.22
N ALA A 159 -13.31 6.09 16.12
CA ALA A 159 -12.07 5.61 16.69
C ALA A 159 -11.14 4.99 15.62
N VAL A 160 -9.86 4.86 15.96
CA VAL A 160 -8.83 4.23 15.12
C VAL A 160 -8.00 3.29 15.99
N LEU A 161 -8.33 2.01 15.97
CA LEU A 161 -7.86 1.06 16.98
C LEU A 161 -7.36 -0.28 16.43
N HIS A 162 -6.72 -0.28 15.27
CA HIS A 162 -6.09 -1.50 14.74
C HIS A 162 -5.06 -2.13 15.71
N THR A 163 -4.52 -1.34 16.65
CA THR A 163 -3.67 -1.78 17.77
C THR A 163 -4.41 -2.70 18.75
N ALA A 164 -5.73 -2.50 18.96
CA ALA A 164 -6.55 -3.34 19.84
C ALA A 164 -6.71 -4.77 19.32
N LEU A 165 -6.57 -4.99 18.01
CA LEU A 165 -6.70 -6.31 17.36
C LEU A 165 -5.63 -7.32 17.79
N ARG A 166 -4.57 -6.83 18.43
CA ARG A 166 -3.38 -7.58 18.82
C ARG A 166 -3.02 -7.40 20.30
N MET A 167 -3.90 -6.76 21.07
CA MET A 167 -3.71 -6.64 22.51
C MET A 167 -3.89 -8.00 23.23
N PRO A 168 -3.12 -8.25 24.30
CA PRO A 168 -3.36 -9.37 25.21
C PRO A 168 -4.79 -9.40 25.76
N ARG A 169 -5.26 -10.58 26.16
CA ARG A 169 -6.65 -10.80 26.64
C ARG A 169 -7.04 -9.97 27.85
N ASP A 170 -6.06 -9.63 28.68
CA ASP A 170 -6.20 -8.95 29.95
C ASP A 170 -6.00 -7.43 29.85
N GLU A 171 -5.69 -6.90 28.66
CA GLU A 171 -5.70 -5.46 28.43
C GLU A 171 -7.12 -4.92 28.23
N GLU A 172 -7.27 -3.61 28.47
CA GLU A 172 -8.54 -2.91 28.33
C GLU A 172 -8.34 -1.66 27.48
N VAL A 173 -9.22 -1.48 26.49
CA VAL A 173 -9.35 -0.23 25.75
C VAL A 173 -10.80 -0.03 25.40
N TYR A 174 -11.28 1.21 25.60
CA TYR A 174 -12.70 1.52 25.55
C TYR A 174 -13.04 2.32 24.29
N VAL A 175 -14.12 1.94 23.62
CA VAL A 175 -14.76 2.72 22.55
C VAL A 175 -16.20 2.92 22.97
N GLU A 176 -16.66 4.17 23.01
CA GLU A 176 -18.03 4.51 23.42
C GLU A 176 -18.46 3.91 24.77
N GLY A 177 -17.50 3.71 25.68
CA GLY A 177 -17.74 3.16 27.02
C GLY A 177 -17.68 1.64 27.14
N GLU A 178 -17.48 0.92 26.03
CA GLU A 178 -17.38 -0.54 25.99
C GLU A 178 -15.92 -0.99 25.81
N ASN A 179 -15.45 -1.96 26.60
CA ASN A 179 -14.14 -2.56 26.39
C ASN A 179 -14.19 -3.45 25.15
N VAL A 180 -13.38 -3.14 24.13
CA VAL A 180 -13.42 -3.85 22.84
C VAL A 180 -12.53 -5.09 22.79
N VAL A 181 -11.61 -5.27 23.75
CA VAL A 181 -10.67 -6.41 23.76
C VAL A 181 -11.39 -7.77 23.88
N PRO A 182 -12.41 -7.95 24.73
CA PRO A 182 -13.19 -9.19 24.77
C PRO A 182 -13.86 -9.55 23.44
N ASP A 183 -14.38 -8.56 22.70
CA ASP A 183 -14.98 -8.78 21.38
C ASP A 183 -13.93 -9.20 20.35
N VAL A 184 -12.73 -8.61 20.41
CA VAL A 184 -11.58 -9.02 19.60
C VAL A 184 -11.27 -10.49 19.83
N TRP A 185 -11.12 -10.90 21.08
CA TRP A 185 -10.78 -12.27 21.43
C TRP A 185 -11.91 -13.25 21.14
N SER A 186 -13.17 -12.86 21.25
CA SER A 186 -14.31 -13.67 20.80
C SER A 186 -14.20 -14.04 19.31
N VAL A 187 -13.84 -13.08 18.46
CA VAL A 187 -13.60 -13.34 17.03
C VAL A 187 -12.35 -14.20 16.81
N LEU A 188 -11.25 -13.92 17.52
CA LEU A 188 -10.02 -14.70 17.42
C LEU A 188 -10.22 -16.15 17.85
N ASP A 189 -10.95 -16.39 18.94
CA ASP A 189 -11.32 -17.73 19.43
C ASP A 189 -12.20 -18.47 18.43
N LYS A 190 -13.16 -17.78 17.83
CA LYS A 190 -13.96 -18.33 16.73
C LYS A 190 -13.11 -18.70 15.53
N ILE A 191 -12.14 -17.87 15.15
CA ILE A 191 -11.20 -18.18 14.05
C ILE A 191 -10.35 -19.39 14.41
N LYS A 192 -9.84 -19.47 15.65
CA LYS A 192 -9.06 -20.60 16.13
C LYS A 192 -9.87 -21.90 15.98
N ASP A 193 -11.05 -21.98 16.61
CA ASP A 193 -11.94 -23.15 16.53
C ASP A 193 -12.22 -23.56 15.07
N PHE A 194 -12.64 -22.59 14.25
CA PHE A 194 -12.96 -22.88 12.86
C PHE A 194 -11.74 -23.35 12.06
N SER A 195 -10.59 -22.71 12.25
CA SER A 195 -9.37 -23.06 11.52
C SER A 195 -8.84 -24.43 11.93
N ASP A 196 -8.90 -24.78 13.21
CA ASP A 196 -8.49 -26.09 13.73
C ASP A 196 -9.39 -27.18 13.15
N ARG A 197 -10.72 -27.02 13.24
CA ARG A 197 -11.69 -27.97 12.66
C ARG A 197 -11.52 -28.20 11.17
N VAL A 198 -11.22 -27.16 10.39
CA VAL A 198 -10.93 -27.31 8.95
C VAL A 198 -9.61 -28.04 8.72
N ARG A 199 -8.56 -27.70 9.47
CA ARG A 199 -7.22 -28.29 9.32
C ARG A 199 -7.18 -29.75 9.77
N ASP A 200 -7.93 -30.10 10.80
CA ASP A 200 -8.01 -31.45 11.37
C ASP A 200 -9.00 -32.36 10.61
N GLY A 201 -9.73 -31.81 9.63
CA GLY A 201 -10.68 -32.54 8.80
C GLY A 201 -12.02 -32.81 9.48
N GLU A 202 -12.34 -32.11 10.57
CA GLU A 202 -13.66 -32.15 11.20
C GLU A 202 -14.70 -31.33 10.43
N TRP A 203 -14.26 -30.23 9.80
CA TRP A 203 -15.06 -29.48 8.85
C TRP A 203 -14.83 -29.98 7.43
N LEU A 204 -15.80 -30.75 6.93
CA LEU A 204 -15.75 -31.34 5.60
C LEU A 204 -16.58 -30.54 4.59
N GLY A 205 -16.16 -30.60 3.32
CA GLY A 205 -16.95 -30.11 2.20
C GLY A 205 -18.25 -30.87 2.00
N ALA A 206 -19.08 -30.43 1.05
CA ALA A 206 -20.39 -31.00 0.74
C ALA A 206 -20.34 -32.49 0.36
N THR A 207 -19.20 -32.98 -0.13
CA THR A 207 -18.99 -34.38 -0.49
C THR A 207 -18.29 -35.21 0.59
N GLY A 208 -18.05 -34.63 1.78
CA GLY A 208 -17.35 -35.29 2.88
C GLY A 208 -15.82 -35.29 2.73
N LYS A 209 -15.25 -34.56 1.77
CA LYS A 209 -13.80 -34.42 1.60
C LYS A 209 -13.24 -33.27 2.46
N PRO A 210 -12.00 -33.39 2.98
CA PRO A 210 -11.32 -32.28 3.64
C PRO A 210 -11.10 -31.08 2.71
N LEU A 211 -11.18 -29.87 3.26
CA LEU A 211 -10.94 -28.63 2.52
C LEU A 211 -9.46 -28.25 2.60
N THR A 212 -8.72 -28.49 1.53
CA THR A 212 -7.27 -28.23 1.43
C THR A 212 -6.94 -26.96 0.68
N ASP A 213 -7.88 -26.45 -0.12
CA ASP A 213 -7.71 -25.26 -0.94
C ASP A 213 -8.54 -24.11 -0.39
N VAL A 214 -7.98 -22.91 -0.34
CA VAL A 214 -8.65 -21.69 0.12
C VAL A 214 -8.53 -20.61 -0.94
N VAL A 215 -9.65 -19.99 -1.30
CA VAL A 215 -9.70 -18.79 -2.15
C VAL A 215 -10.24 -17.62 -1.33
N ALA A 216 -9.36 -16.68 -0.98
CA ALA A 216 -9.70 -15.44 -0.29
C ALA A 216 -10.03 -14.34 -1.31
N ILE A 217 -11.28 -13.86 -1.31
CA ILE A 217 -11.79 -12.86 -2.24
C ILE A 217 -11.85 -11.50 -1.52
N GLY A 218 -11.08 -10.53 -1.98
CA GLY A 218 -11.00 -9.21 -1.39
C GLY A 218 -10.15 -8.27 -2.23
N ILE A 219 -10.35 -6.95 -2.11
CA ILE A 219 -9.56 -5.95 -2.85
C ILE A 219 -9.02 -4.87 -1.90
N GLY A 220 -7.90 -4.25 -2.27
CA GLY A 220 -7.25 -3.23 -1.44
C GLY A 220 -6.83 -3.80 -0.09
N GLY A 221 -7.34 -3.22 1.00
CA GLY A 221 -6.99 -3.61 2.36
C GLY A 221 -7.37 -5.06 2.72
N SER A 222 -8.46 -5.56 2.12
CA SER A 222 -8.92 -6.95 2.26
C SER A 222 -8.02 -7.99 1.57
N TYR A 223 -6.93 -7.56 0.92
CA TYR A 223 -6.07 -8.39 0.08
C TYR A 223 -4.58 -8.11 0.28
N LEU A 224 -4.16 -6.84 0.22
CA LEU A 224 -2.74 -6.48 0.16
C LEU A 224 -1.97 -6.90 1.40
N GLY A 225 -2.51 -6.63 2.60
CA GLY A 225 -1.91 -7.06 3.87
C GLY A 225 -1.86 -8.59 4.00
N PRO A 226 -3.01 -9.30 3.87
CA PRO A 226 -3.03 -10.77 3.92
C PRO A 226 -2.08 -11.44 2.91
N LEU A 227 -2.02 -10.93 1.67
CA LEU A 227 -1.10 -11.44 0.65
C LEU A 227 0.35 -11.20 1.04
N PHE A 228 0.68 -10.00 1.55
CA PHE A 228 2.02 -9.71 2.05
C PHE A 228 2.45 -10.74 3.12
N VAL A 229 1.64 -10.90 4.17
CA VAL A 229 1.97 -11.80 5.29
C VAL A 229 2.08 -13.25 4.80
N HIS A 230 1.17 -13.70 3.94
CA HIS A 230 1.25 -15.02 3.30
C HIS A 230 2.58 -15.20 2.55
N THR A 231 2.95 -14.25 1.68
CA THR A 231 4.19 -14.37 0.90
C THR A 231 5.44 -14.33 1.76
N ALA A 232 5.41 -13.58 2.86
CA ALA A 232 6.51 -13.46 3.81
C ALA A 232 6.74 -14.76 4.60
N MET A 233 5.67 -15.49 4.93
CA MET A 233 5.73 -16.67 5.80
C MET A 233 5.80 -18.00 5.05
N GLN A 234 5.46 -18.04 3.76
CA GLN A 234 5.28 -19.30 3.01
C GLN A 234 6.51 -20.23 2.98
N PHE A 235 7.72 -19.70 3.15
CA PHE A 235 8.97 -20.49 3.16
C PHE A 235 9.66 -20.53 4.53
N ASP A 236 9.08 -19.91 5.57
CA ASP A 236 9.50 -20.14 6.95
C ASP A 236 9.23 -21.60 7.33
N GLU A 237 10.22 -22.30 7.86
CA GLU A 237 10.18 -23.77 7.95
C GLU A 237 9.00 -24.31 8.79
N PRO A 238 8.69 -23.78 10.00
CA PRO A 238 7.48 -24.16 10.73
C PRO A 238 6.19 -23.90 9.94
N CYS A 239 6.08 -22.73 9.29
CA CYS A 239 4.89 -22.37 8.53
C CYS A 239 4.72 -23.26 7.29
N LYS A 240 5.81 -23.58 6.60
CA LYS A 240 5.85 -24.44 5.42
C LYS A 240 5.40 -25.85 5.76
N GLU A 241 5.84 -26.43 6.87
CA GLU A 241 5.39 -27.74 7.32
C GLU A 241 3.90 -27.74 7.70
N LEU A 242 3.43 -26.73 8.42
CA LEU A 242 2.01 -26.57 8.78
C LEU A 242 1.09 -26.34 7.57
N ALA A 243 1.64 -25.81 6.48
CA ALA A 243 0.97 -25.55 5.21
C ALA A 243 1.00 -26.74 4.24
N ARG A 244 1.69 -27.84 4.57
CA ARG A 244 1.91 -28.96 3.65
C ARG A 244 0.59 -29.55 3.17
N GLY A 245 0.45 -29.68 1.85
CA GLY A 245 -0.78 -30.18 1.21
C GLY A 245 -1.93 -29.18 1.15
N ARG A 246 -1.73 -27.92 1.57
CA ARG A 246 -2.76 -26.88 1.60
C ARG A 246 -2.37 -25.70 0.72
N ARG A 247 -3.35 -25.08 0.07
CA ARG A 247 -3.12 -23.96 -0.88
C ARG A 247 -4.00 -22.78 -0.51
N LEU A 248 -3.39 -21.62 -0.27
CA LEU A 248 -4.09 -20.35 -0.15
C LEU A 248 -3.88 -19.52 -1.42
N ARG A 249 -4.98 -19.07 -2.03
CA ARG A 249 -4.98 -18.18 -3.19
C ARG A 249 -5.82 -16.94 -2.88
N PHE A 250 -5.45 -15.85 -3.53
CA PHE A 250 -6.14 -14.57 -3.38
C PHE A 250 -6.72 -14.13 -4.71
N LEU A 251 -7.97 -13.68 -4.70
CA LEU A 251 -8.71 -13.16 -5.85
C LEU A 251 -9.13 -11.72 -5.55
N ALA A 252 -8.59 -10.76 -6.32
CA ALA A 252 -8.80 -9.34 -6.04
C ALA A 252 -9.40 -8.58 -7.21
N ASN A 253 -8.81 -8.70 -8.39
CA ASN A 253 -9.23 -7.92 -9.53
C ASN A 253 -10.59 -8.42 -10.05
N VAL A 254 -11.44 -7.51 -10.51
CA VAL A 254 -12.72 -7.84 -11.16
C VAL A 254 -12.53 -8.35 -12.58
N ASP A 255 -11.31 -8.21 -13.13
CA ASP A 255 -10.91 -8.84 -14.38
C ASP A 255 -11.06 -10.37 -14.27
N PRO A 256 -11.86 -11.03 -15.14
CA PRO A 256 -12.07 -12.47 -15.10
C PRO A 256 -10.78 -13.30 -15.27
N VAL A 257 -9.68 -12.72 -15.75
CA VAL A 257 -8.36 -13.38 -15.76
C VAL A 257 -7.89 -13.70 -14.34
N ASP A 258 -8.18 -12.85 -13.35
CA ASP A 258 -7.78 -13.11 -11.96
C ASP A 258 -8.62 -14.24 -11.35
N VAL A 259 -9.91 -14.35 -11.73
CA VAL A 259 -10.76 -15.51 -11.40
C VAL A 259 -10.17 -16.79 -12.00
N ALA A 260 -9.83 -16.77 -13.29
CA ALA A 260 -9.21 -17.91 -13.96
C ALA A 260 -7.93 -18.34 -13.25
N LYS A 261 -7.03 -17.40 -12.94
CA LYS A 261 -5.79 -17.66 -12.20
C LYS A 261 -6.06 -18.22 -10.80
N ALA A 262 -7.03 -17.67 -10.08
CA ALA A 262 -7.37 -18.11 -8.72
C ALA A 262 -7.93 -19.54 -8.71
N LEU A 263 -8.77 -19.90 -9.67
CA LEU A 263 -9.46 -21.20 -9.71
C LEU A 263 -8.72 -22.30 -10.49
N ASN A 264 -7.75 -21.94 -11.35
CA ASN A 264 -7.08 -22.91 -12.21
C ASN A 264 -6.44 -24.08 -11.43
N GLY A 265 -6.86 -25.31 -11.72
CA GLY A 265 -6.37 -26.53 -11.07
C GLY A 265 -6.85 -26.74 -9.63
N LEU A 266 -7.90 -26.04 -9.20
CA LEU A 266 -8.61 -26.32 -7.94
C LEU A 266 -9.78 -27.27 -8.18
N ASN A 267 -10.09 -28.10 -7.18
CA ASN A 267 -11.28 -28.95 -7.17
C ASN A 267 -12.36 -28.29 -6.27
N PRO A 268 -13.57 -28.01 -6.80
CA PRO A 268 -14.67 -27.47 -5.99
C PRO A 268 -14.91 -28.26 -4.69
N GLU A 269 -14.82 -29.59 -4.73
CA GLU A 269 -15.08 -30.47 -3.57
C GLU A 269 -14.10 -30.27 -2.40
N THR A 270 -12.91 -29.72 -2.65
CA THR A 270 -11.86 -29.51 -1.64
C THR A 270 -11.53 -28.03 -1.44
N THR A 271 -12.34 -27.12 -1.98
CA THR A 271 -12.09 -25.67 -1.96
C THR A 271 -13.02 -24.94 -1.01
N LEU A 272 -12.46 -24.21 -0.05
CA LEU A 272 -13.11 -23.22 0.80
C LEU A 272 -12.96 -21.82 0.19
N VAL A 273 -14.00 -21.02 0.25
CA VAL A 273 -14.02 -19.64 -0.26
C VAL A 273 -14.29 -18.69 0.91
N ILE A 274 -13.46 -17.65 1.03
CA ILE A 274 -13.61 -16.62 2.05
C ILE A 274 -13.94 -15.31 1.33
N VAL A 275 -15.11 -14.74 1.60
CA VAL A 275 -15.52 -13.43 1.05
C VAL A 275 -15.20 -12.33 2.05
N ILE A 276 -14.22 -11.47 1.73
CA ILE A 276 -13.68 -10.45 2.64
C ILE A 276 -14.11 -9.05 2.18
N SER A 277 -15.16 -8.51 2.79
CA SER A 277 -15.66 -7.16 2.49
C SER A 277 -16.37 -6.56 3.69
N LYS A 278 -15.86 -5.41 4.18
CA LYS A 278 -16.43 -4.69 5.34
C LYS A 278 -17.93 -4.43 5.17
N THR A 279 -18.32 -3.86 4.04
CA THR A 279 -19.70 -3.48 3.73
C THR A 279 -20.49 -4.61 3.09
N PHE A 280 -19.80 -5.62 2.56
CA PHE A 280 -20.36 -6.68 1.71
C PHE A 280 -21.06 -6.16 0.44
N THR A 281 -20.65 -4.98 -0.03
CA THR A 281 -21.22 -4.30 -1.21
C THR A 281 -20.17 -3.87 -2.24
N THR A 282 -18.88 -4.07 -1.96
CA THR A 282 -17.78 -3.74 -2.88
C THR A 282 -18.02 -4.42 -4.23
N THR A 283 -18.13 -3.64 -5.32
CA THR A 283 -18.63 -4.14 -6.60
C THR A 283 -17.77 -5.27 -7.15
N GLU A 284 -16.46 -5.11 -7.10
CA GLU A 284 -15.45 -6.06 -7.55
C GLU A 284 -15.53 -7.35 -6.74
N THR A 285 -15.42 -7.26 -5.41
CA THR A 285 -15.48 -8.40 -4.49
C THR A 285 -16.78 -9.18 -4.64
N MET A 286 -17.92 -8.50 -4.72
CA MET A 286 -19.22 -9.17 -4.81
C MET A 286 -19.48 -9.80 -6.17
N LEU A 287 -18.94 -9.23 -7.26
CA LEU A 287 -19.00 -9.88 -8.57
C LEU A 287 -18.14 -11.15 -8.57
N ASN A 288 -16.90 -11.07 -8.07
CA ASN A 288 -16.03 -12.23 -7.91
C ASN A 288 -16.64 -13.30 -7.01
N ALA A 289 -17.22 -12.91 -5.87
CA ALA A 289 -17.88 -13.85 -4.96
C ALA A 289 -19.04 -14.58 -5.64
N ARG A 290 -19.88 -13.88 -6.41
CA ARG A 290 -20.94 -14.52 -7.20
C ARG A 290 -20.36 -15.44 -8.26
N THR A 291 -19.32 -15.03 -8.99
CA THR A 291 -18.68 -15.88 -10.02
C THR A 291 -18.10 -17.16 -9.41
N VAL A 292 -17.39 -17.08 -8.29
CA VAL A 292 -16.84 -18.25 -7.59
C VAL A 292 -17.94 -19.11 -6.98
N ARG A 293 -19.01 -18.49 -6.45
CA ARG A 293 -20.20 -19.23 -6.00
C ARG A 293 -20.82 -20.02 -7.15
N THR A 294 -21.02 -19.39 -8.31
CA THR A 294 -21.57 -20.10 -9.49
C THR A 294 -20.66 -21.27 -9.87
N TRP A 295 -19.33 -21.07 -9.92
CA TRP A 295 -18.37 -22.14 -10.21
C TRP A 295 -18.46 -23.31 -9.22
N LEU A 296 -18.58 -23.01 -7.93
CA LEU A 296 -18.73 -24.01 -6.87
C LEU A 296 -20.05 -24.78 -7.00
N THR A 297 -21.17 -24.06 -7.16
CA THR A 297 -22.51 -24.64 -7.16
C THR A 297 -22.87 -25.35 -8.46
N ALA A 298 -22.16 -25.07 -9.57
CA ALA A 298 -22.32 -25.79 -10.82
C ALA A 298 -21.96 -27.27 -10.67
N GLU A 299 -20.95 -27.60 -9.86
CA GLU A 299 -20.52 -28.98 -9.61
C GLU A 299 -21.20 -29.59 -8.36
N LEU A 300 -21.41 -28.79 -7.30
CA LEU A 300 -21.80 -29.31 -5.98
C LEU A 300 -23.25 -29.04 -5.58
N GLY A 301 -24.00 -28.27 -6.38
CA GLY A 301 -25.35 -27.80 -6.03
C GLY A 301 -25.36 -26.62 -5.04
N GLN A 302 -26.54 -26.04 -4.81
CA GLN A 302 -26.69 -24.82 -3.99
C GLN A 302 -26.40 -25.03 -2.50
N GLU A 303 -26.70 -26.22 -1.97
CA GLU A 303 -26.48 -26.56 -0.56
C GLU A 303 -24.99 -26.54 -0.16
N ALA A 304 -24.08 -26.62 -1.15
CA ALA A 304 -22.64 -26.57 -0.91
C ALA A 304 -22.17 -25.22 -0.36
N VAL A 305 -22.91 -24.12 -0.61
CA VAL A 305 -22.52 -22.77 -0.16
C VAL A 305 -22.30 -22.72 1.35
N ALA A 306 -23.17 -23.36 2.13
CA ALA A 306 -23.07 -23.35 3.60
C ALA A 306 -21.81 -24.07 4.14
N LYS A 307 -21.20 -24.98 3.37
CA LYS A 307 -20.00 -25.74 3.75
C LYS A 307 -18.70 -25.20 3.13
N HIS A 308 -18.79 -24.54 1.99
CA HIS A 308 -17.65 -24.10 1.20
C HIS A 308 -17.47 -22.58 1.14
N MET A 309 -18.38 -21.80 1.71
CA MET A 309 -18.26 -20.34 1.70
C MET A 309 -18.42 -19.76 3.11
N VAL A 310 -17.48 -18.91 3.49
CA VAL A 310 -17.49 -18.14 4.74
C VAL A 310 -17.26 -16.67 4.45
N ALA A 311 -17.59 -15.79 5.40
CA ALA A 311 -17.50 -14.35 5.20
C ALA A 311 -16.69 -13.66 6.29
N VAL A 312 -15.93 -12.63 5.91
CA VAL A 312 -15.36 -11.67 6.85
C VAL A 312 -16.04 -10.33 6.58
N SER A 313 -16.99 -9.97 7.45
CA SER A 313 -17.84 -8.80 7.25
C SER A 313 -18.54 -8.36 8.54
N THR A 314 -18.98 -7.11 8.53
CA THR A 314 -19.86 -6.52 9.56
C THR A 314 -21.34 -6.65 9.20
N ASN A 315 -21.65 -6.96 7.93
CA ASN A 315 -23.01 -6.92 7.41
C ASN A 315 -23.66 -8.32 7.33
N LEU A 316 -24.05 -8.86 8.48
CA LEU A 316 -24.62 -10.22 8.59
C LEU A 316 -25.90 -10.40 7.76
N LYS A 317 -26.66 -9.34 7.51
CA LYS A 317 -27.85 -9.37 6.66
C LYS A 317 -27.49 -9.75 5.22
N LEU A 318 -26.54 -9.04 4.61
CA LEU A 318 -26.13 -9.34 3.24
C LEU A 318 -25.37 -10.66 3.12
N VAL A 319 -24.67 -11.09 4.17
CA VAL A 319 -24.04 -12.43 4.24
C VAL A 319 -25.12 -13.52 4.15
N ARG A 320 -26.19 -13.41 4.93
CA ARG A 320 -27.34 -14.34 4.88
C ARG A 320 -28.03 -14.32 3.51
N GLU A 321 -28.29 -13.14 2.96
CA GLU A 321 -28.92 -12.99 1.63
C GLU A 321 -28.06 -13.59 0.51
N PHE A 322 -26.74 -13.61 0.68
CA PHE A 322 -25.83 -14.25 -0.26
C PHE A 322 -25.85 -15.79 -0.18
N GLY A 323 -26.37 -16.35 0.92
CA GLY A 323 -26.50 -17.79 1.18
C GLY A 323 -25.44 -18.36 2.12
N ILE A 324 -24.58 -17.51 2.71
CA ILE A 324 -23.61 -17.94 3.73
C ILE A 324 -24.32 -17.96 5.08
N ASP A 325 -24.09 -19.02 5.85
CA ASP A 325 -24.57 -19.10 7.23
C ASP A 325 -23.95 -17.94 8.05
N PRO A 326 -24.75 -17.09 8.73
CA PRO A 326 -24.21 -16.05 9.62
C PRO A 326 -23.26 -16.58 10.70
N GLU A 327 -23.40 -17.84 11.12
CA GLU A 327 -22.45 -18.47 12.04
C GLU A 327 -21.07 -18.68 11.40
N ASN A 328 -20.99 -18.71 10.08
CA ASN A 328 -19.75 -18.73 9.30
C ASN A 328 -19.29 -17.32 8.88
N ALA A 329 -19.82 -16.28 9.53
CA ALA A 329 -19.32 -14.92 9.43
C ALA A 329 -18.36 -14.59 10.58
N PHE A 330 -17.24 -13.98 10.24
CA PHE A 330 -16.23 -13.50 11.18
C PHE A 330 -16.24 -11.97 11.14
N GLY A 331 -16.67 -11.38 12.25
CA GLY A 331 -16.84 -9.94 12.37
C GLY A 331 -15.52 -9.19 12.48
N PHE A 332 -15.59 -7.88 12.26
CA PHE A 332 -14.60 -6.89 12.67
C PHE A 332 -15.29 -5.53 12.82
N TRP A 333 -14.57 -4.49 13.21
CA TRP A 333 -15.21 -3.25 13.65
C TRP A 333 -15.00 -2.08 12.67
N ASP A 334 -15.80 -1.03 12.84
CA ASP A 334 -15.76 0.15 12.00
C ASP A 334 -14.48 1.00 12.22
N TRP A 335 -13.92 0.99 13.43
CA TRP A 335 -12.62 1.57 13.79
C TRP A 335 -11.41 0.85 13.19
N VAL A 336 -11.62 -0.29 12.52
CA VAL A 336 -10.60 -0.96 11.71
C VAL A 336 -10.64 -0.40 10.28
N GLY A 337 -9.65 0.43 9.95
CA GLY A 337 -9.42 0.91 8.58
C GLY A 337 -8.97 -0.23 7.67
N GLY A 338 -9.42 -0.26 6.42
CA GLY A 338 -9.14 -1.36 5.50
C GLY A 338 -7.64 -1.66 5.33
N ARG A 339 -6.82 -0.61 5.14
CA ARG A 339 -5.36 -0.74 5.01
C ARG A 339 -4.63 -1.13 6.31
N TYR A 340 -5.32 -1.14 7.44
CA TYR A 340 -4.84 -1.53 8.78
C TYR A 340 -5.55 -2.79 9.32
N SER A 341 -6.14 -3.60 8.42
CA SER A 341 -7.08 -4.68 8.83
C SER A 341 -6.47 -6.07 8.89
N VAL A 342 -5.22 -6.28 8.48
CA VAL A 342 -4.62 -7.62 8.37
C VAL A 342 -4.56 -8.36 9.71
N THR A 343 -4.47 -7.66 10.84
CA THR A 343 -4.48 -8.24 12.20
C THR A 343 -5.89 -8.55 12.71
N SER A 344 -6.94 -8.23 11.94
CA SER A 344 -8.33 -8.66 12.21
C SER A 344 -8.65 -9.98 11.50
N ALA A 345 -9.91 -10.42 11.56
CA ALA A 345 -10.42 -11.55 10.78
C ALA A 345 -10.08 -11.48 9.27
N VAL A 346 -9.85 -10.28 8.72
CA VAL A 346 -9.44 -10.08 7.31
C VAL A 346 -8.16 -10.86 6.96
N GLY A 347 -7.13 -10.81 7.80
CA GLY A 347 -5.90 -11.58 7.59
C GLY A 347 -5.85 -12.84 8.42
N ILE A 348 -6.27 -12.77 9.69
CA ILE A 348 -6.11 -13.88 10.63
C ILE A 348 -6.86 -15.13 10.18
N LEU A 349 -8.07 -15.01 9.61
CA LEU A 349 -8.83 -16.18 9.12
C LEU A 349 -8.11 -16.93 7.98
N PRO A 350 -7.82 -16.32 6.80
CA PRO A 350 -7.15 -17.03 5.71
C PRO A 350 -5.74 -17.52 6.08
N LEU A 351 -5.04 -16.81 6.96
CA LEU A 351 -3.69 -17.20 7.37
C LEU A 351 -3.69 -18.29 8.46
N ALA A 352 -4.63 -18.31 9.42
CA ALA A 352 -4.81 -19.40 10.38
C ALA A 352 -5.31 -20.66 9.67
N LEU A 353 -6.28 -20.48 8.77
CA LEU A 353 -6.34 -21.08 7.42
C LEU A 353 -5.08 -21.86 7.10
N GLN A 354 -4.13 -21.19 6.46
CA GLN A 354 -2.95 -21.79 5.87
C GLN A 354 -1.95 -22.38 6.88
N TYR A 355 -1.70 -21.71 8.00
CA TYR A 355 -0.53 -21.89 8.86
C TYR A 355 -0.83 -22.31 10.30
N GLY A 356 -2.09 -22.43 10.69
CA GLY A 356 -2.50 -22.65 12.08
C GLY A 356 -2.62 -21.34 12.88
N PHE A 357 -3.47 -21.34 13.90
CA PHE A 357 -3.75 -20.14 14.70
C PHE A 357 -2.57 -19.73 15.58
N GLU A 358 -1.77 -20.68 16.07
CA GLU A 358 -0.61 -20.43 16.92
C GLU A 358 0.43 -19.54 16.20
N LYS A 359 0.60 -19.72 14.89
CA LYS A 359 1.48 -18.86 14.09
C LYS A 359 0.90 -17.47 13.89
N MET A 360 -0.43 -17.34 13.88
CA MET A 360 -1.08 -16.04 13.83
C MET A 360 -0.99 -15.30 15.16
N GLU A 361 -1.04 -16.01 16.27
CA GLU A 361 -0.81 -15.44 17.59
C GLU A 361 0.63 -14.90 17.72
N GLU A 362 1.65 -15.64 17.27
CA GLU A 362 3.03 -15.14 17.19
C GLU A 362 3.15 -13.86 16.34
N PHE A 363 2.43 -13.80 15.21
CA PHE A 363 2.38 -12.61 14.36
C PHE A 363 1.72 -11.41 15.05
N LEU A 364 0.60 -11.63 15.75
CA LEU A 364 -0.09 -10.59 16.51
C LEU A 364 0.80 -10.08 17.65
N GLN A 365 1.48 -10.97 18.39
CA GLN A 365 2.41 -10.61 19.45
C GLN A 365 3.55 -9.71 18.96
N GLY A 366 4.16 -10.03 17.81
CA GLY A 366 5.21 -9.20 17.25
C GLY A 366 4.72 -7.83 16.80
N ALA A 367 3.49 -7.74 16.33
CA ALA A 367 2.89 -6.45 15.99
C ALA A 367 2.54 -5.62 17.25
N HIS A 368 2.08 -6.27 18.32
CA HIS A 368 1.80 -5.64 19.61
C HIS A 368 3.08 -5.14 20.32
N ASP A 369 4.19 -5.86 20.17
CA ASP A 369 5.50 -5.45 20.67
C ASP A 369 5.92 -4.07 20.16
N ILE A 370 5.76 -3.83 18.86
CA ILE A 370 6.05 -2.52 18.26
C ILE A 370 5.02 -1.46 18.66
N ASP A 371 3.77 -1.85 18.91
CA ASP A 371 2.78 -0.90 19.44
C ASP A 371 3.15 -0.42 20.83
N CYS A 372 3.61 -1.32 21.71
CA CYS A 372 4.12 -0.97 23.03
C CYS A 372 5.34 -0.05 22.91
N HIS A 373 6.29 -0.39 22.04
CA HIS A 373 7.44 0.49 21.76
C HIS A 373 7.02 1.87 21.26
N TYR A 374 6.07 1.91 20.32
CA TYR A 374 5.56 3.16 19.76
C TYR A 374 4.86 3.99 20.84
N ARG A 375 4.01 3.39 21.66
CA ARG A 375 3.28 4.06 22.74
C ARG A 375 4.21 4.62 23.82
N ASP A 376 5.21 3.84 24.24
CA ASP A 376 5.91 4.06 25.51
C ASP A 376 7.31 4.67 25.35
N ALA A 377 8.02 4.38 24.26
CA ALA A 377 9.40 4.85 24.10
C ALA A 377 9.49 6.39 23.90
N PRO A 378 10.52 7.04 24.48
CA PRO A 378 10.77 8.47 24.24
C PRO A 378 11.12 8.70 22.76
N PHE A 379 10.79 9.89 22.22
CA PHE A 379 10.85 10.11 20.76
C PHE A 379 12.24 9.90 20.16
N GLN A 380 13.30 10.22 20.89
CA GLN A 380 14.68 10.00 20.45
C GLN A 380 15.07 8.52 20.32
N ASP A 381 14.30 7.59 20.89
CA ASP A 381 14.53 6.14 20.83
C ASP A 381 13.39 5.36 20.14
N ASN A 382 12.33 6.08 19.77
CA ASN A 382 11.11 5.51 19.23
C ASN A 382 11.25 5.34 17.71
N ILE A 383 11.48 4.09 17.28
CA ILE A 383 11.84 3.75 15.89
C ILE A 383 10.76 4.21 14.89
N PRO A 384 9.45 3.89 15.06
CA PRO A 384 8.42 4.39 14.14
C PRO A 384 8.36 5.93 14.07
N VAL A 385 8.55 6.62 15.20
CA VAL A 385 8.56 8.09 15.25
C VAL A 385 9.75 8.64 14.45
N LEU A 386 10.96 8.14 14.69
CA LEU A 386 12.15 8.56 13.98
C LEU A 386 12.02 8.32 12.47
N MET A 387 11.52 7.16 12.05
CA MET A 387 11.24 6.87 10.65
C MET A 387 10.25 7.89 10.05
N GLY A 388 9.17 8.21 10.76
CA GLY A 388 8.19 9.21 10.33
C GLY A 388 8.80 10.62 10.20
N LEU A 389 9.56 11.06 11.19
CA LEU A 389 10.22 12.37 11.21
C LEU A 389 11.26 12.51 10.10
N LEU A 390 12.07 11.48 9.88
CA LEU A 390 13.07 11.45 8.80
C LEU A 390 12.42 11.42 7.41
N SER A 391 11.26 10.75 7.28
CA SER A 391 10.47 10.81 6.04
C SER A 391 9.99 12.23 5.75
N ILE A 392 9.46 12.93 6.77
CA ILE A 392 9.02 14.33 6.66
C ILE A 392 10.20 15.25 6.35
N TRP A 393 11.35 15.05 7.01
CA TRP A 393 12.58 15.78 6.71
C TRP A 393 12.93 15.71 5.22
N ASN A 394 12.98 14.49 4.69
CA ASN A 394 13.29 14.26 3.29
C ASN A 394 12.23 14.85 2.35
N SER A 395 10.94 14.60 2.59
CA SER A 395 9.89 14.97 1.65
C SER A 395 9.49 16.43 1.71
N THR A 396 9.32 16.97 2.92
CA THR A 396 8.76 18.30 3.17
C THR A 396 9.82 19.38 3.14
N PHE A 397 11.00 19.13 3.71
CA PHE A 397 12.06 20.14 3.84
C PHE A 397 13.11 20.00 2.73
N LEU A 398 13.53 18.78 2.39
CA LEU A 398 14.50 18.53 1.31
C LEU A 398 13.86 18.28 -0.07
N GLY A 399 12.52 18.27 -0.17
CA GLY A 399 11.80 18.16 -1.45
C GLY A 399 11.88 16.79 -2.14
N ARG A 400 12.25 15.72 -1.42
CA ARG A 400 12.42 14.35 -1.93
C ARG A 400 11.09 13.59 -1.81
N SER A 401 10.22 13.73 -2.80
CA SER A 401 8.81 13.30 -2.73
C SER A 401 8.53 11.80 -2.98
N SER A 402 9.54 10.94 -2.96
CA SER A 402 9.37 9.50 -3.20
C SER A 402 10.18 8.68 -2.20
N VAL A 403 9.66 7.50 -1.84
CA VAL A 403 10.32 6.53 -0.97
C VAL A 403 10.40 5.19 -1.68
N ALA A 404 11.60 4.62 -1.76
CA ALA A 404 11.81 3.29 -2.29
C ALA A 404 11.92 2.27 -1.14
N VAL A 405 10.96 1.35 -1.03
CA VAL A 405 10.98 0.25 -0.05
C VAL A 405 11.64 -0.98 -0.69
N LEU A 406 12.83 -1.34 -0.22
CA LEU A 406 13.76 -2.24 -0.92
C LEU A 406 14.13 -3.43 -0.02
N PRO A 407 13.25 -4.44 0.11
CA PRO A 407 13.56 -5.61 0.92
C PRO A 407 14.57 -6.52 0.20
N TYR A 408 15.72 -6.76 0.79
CA TYR A 408 16.70 -7.78 0.37
C TYR A 408 16.26 -9.15 0.90
N CYS A 409 15.04 -9.51 0.52
CA CYS A 409 14.38 -10.76 0.87
C CYS A 409 13.22 -11.00 -0.09
N GLN A 410 13.29 -12.05 -0.91
CA GLN A 410 12.28 -12.34 -1.92
C GLN A 410 10.90 -12.69 -1.31
N ALA A 411 10.87 -13.23 -0.08
CA ALA A 411 9.62 -13.50 0.63
C ALA A 411 8.81 -12.22 0.89
N LEU A 412 9.47 -11.05 0.96
CA LEU A 412 8.84 -9.74 1.11
C LEU A 412 8.40 -9.10 -0.23
N ALA A 413 8.31 -9.85 -1.32
CA ALA A 413 7.96 -9.31 -2.64
C ALA A 413 6.61 -8.56 -2.70
N LYS A 414 5.68 -8.82 -1.76
CA LYS A 414 4.39 -8.12 -1.68
C LYS A 414 4.32 -7.07 -0.57
N PHE A 415 5.40 -6.91 0.19
CA PHE A 415 5.49 -5.87 1.21
C PHE A 415 5.45 -4.45 0.61
N PRO A 416 6.22 -4.09 -0.44
CA PRO A 416 6.14 -2.74 -1.03
C PRO A 416 4.73 -2.38 -1.52
N SER A 417 3.99 -3.33 -2.11
CA SER A 417 2.61 -3.10 -2.56
C SER A 417 1.63 -2.90 -1.41
N HIS A 418 1.84 -3.55 -0.26
CA HIS A 418 1.05 -3.29 0.93
C HIS A 418 1.34 -1.90 1.49
N ILE A 419 2.63 -1.54 1.65
CA ILE A 419 3.04 -0.23 2.16
C ILE A 419 2.61 0.92 1.25
N GLN A 420 2.56 0.70 -0.07
CA GLN A 420 1.96 1.67 -1.00
C GLN A 420 0.55 2.08 -0.58
N GLN A 421 -0.32 1.12 -0.27
CA GLN A 421 -1.66 1.44 0.18
C GLN A 421 -1.64 2.09 1.58
N VAL A 422 -0.91 1.49 2.54
CA VAL A 422 -0.86 2.00 3.91
C VAL A 422 -0.43 3.46 3.92
N ALA A 423 0.66 3.82 3.24
CA ALA A 423 1.15 5.18 3.22
C ALA A 423 0.33 6.10 2.29
N MET A 424 0.23 5.78 1.00
CA MET A 424 -0.31 6.73 0.02
C MET A 424 -1.79 7.03 0.23
N GLU A 425 -2.59 6.04 0.65
CA GLU A 425 -4.02 6.24 0.93
C GLU A 425 -4.24 6.95 2.28
N SER A 426 -3.33 6.77 3.25
CA SER A 426 -3.41 7.46 4.55
C SER A 426 -3.01 8.93 4.45
N VAL A 427 -1.82 9.22 3.94
CA VAL A 427 -1.19 10.55 4.05
C VAL A 427 -1.12 11.33 2.74
N GLY A 428 -1.62 10.76 1.63
CA GLY A 428 -1.81 11.45 0.34
C GLY A 428 -2.98 12.44 0.38
N LYS A 429 -2.90 13.43 1.26
CA LYS A 429 -3.98 14.38 1.57
C LYS A 429 -3.58 15.81 1.20
N GLN A 430 -4.59 16.62 0.90
CA GLN A 430 -4.42 18.04 0.52
C GLN A 430 -5.08 19.02 1.50
N VAL A 431 -5.81 18.50 2.50
CA VAL A 431 -6.46 19.26 3.55
C VAL A 431 -6.05 18.71 4.91
N SER A 432 -5.95 19.60 5.89
CA SER A 432 -5.73 19.26 7.30
C SER A 432 -6.99 18.67 7.94
N VAL A 433 -6.84 18.14 9.16
CA VAL A 433 -7.97 17.68 9.99
C VAL A 433 -9.01 18.79 10.22
N ASP A 434 -8.60 20.06 10.24
CA ASP A 434 -9.47 21.22 10.43
C ASP A 434 -10.21 21.65 9.14
N GLY A 435 -10.03 20.92 8.03
CA GLY A 435 -10.64 21.22 6.74
C GLY A 435 -9.94 22.32 5.92
N GLU A 436 -8.80 22.83 6.41
CA GLU A 436 -8.04 23.87 5.73
C GLU A 436 -7.03 23.27 4.72
N PRO A 437 -6.86 23.85 3.52
CA PRO A 437 -5.84 23.42 2.56
C PRO A 437 -4.42 23.47 3.14
N LEU A 438 -3.61 22.46 2.84
CA LEU A 438 -2.23 22.40 3.30
C LEU A 438 -1.34 23.40 2.54
N PRO A 439 -0.49 24.20 3.22
CA PRO A 439 0.46 25.11 2.57
C PRO A 439 1.74 24.39 2.07
N PHE A 440 1.76 23.06 2.13
CA PHE A 440 2.86 22.18 1.69
C PHE A 440 2.28 20.90 1.07
N LYS A 441 3.13 20.07 0.50
CA LYS A 441 2.75 18.74 0.00
C LYS A 441 2.95 17.70 1.09
N ALA A 442 1.92 16.90 1.35
CA ALA A 442 1.97 15.74 2.24
C ALA A 442 1.91 14.45 1.43
N GLY A 443 2.41 13.36 2.03
CA GLY A 443 2.44 12.03 1.44
C GLY A 443 3.49 11.88 0.34
N GLU A 444 4.37 10.89 0.51
CA GLU A 444 5.32 10.50 -0.54
C GLU A 444 4.71 9.51 -1.53
N ILE A 445 5.32 9.42 -2.71
CA ILE A 445 5.06 8.32 -3.64
C ILE A 445 5.91 7.13 -3.22
N TYR A 446 5.26 6.05 -2.78
CA TYR A 446 5.93 4.81 -2.42
C TYR A 446 6.01 3.89 -3.63
N PHE A 447 7.15 3.24 -3.79
CA PHE A 447 7.34 2.16 -4.74
C PHE A 447 8.46 1.24 -4.25
N GLY A 448 8.68 0.11 -4.90
CA GLY A 448 9.77 -0.77 -4.55
C GLY A 448 9.63 -2.17 -5.13
N GLU A 449 10.75 -2.87 -5.17
CA GLU A 449 10.89 -4.27 -5.54
C GLU A 449 11.98 -4.88 -4.65
N PRO A 450 11.96 -6.21 -4.40
CA PRO A 450 13.03 -6.86 -3.67
C PRO A 450 14.42 -6.63 -4.27
N GLY A 451 15.42 -6.51 -3.41
CA GLY A 451 16.82 -6.67 -3.79
C GLY A 451 17.10 -8.15 -4.12
N THR A 452 17.88 -8.46 -5.15
CA THR A 452 18.63 -7.55 -6.04
C THR A 452 17.85 -7.12 -7.29
N ASN A 453 16.61 -7.60 -7.49
CA ASN A 453 15.81 -7.34 -8.70
C ASN A 453 15.68 -5.83 -9.00
N GLY A 454 15.40 -5.01 -7.99
CA GLY A 454 15.31 -3.55 -8.13
C GLY A 454 16.60 -2.91 -8.66
N GLN A 455 17.76 -3.48 -8.33
CA GLN A 455 19.07 -2.99 -8.81
C GLN A 455 19.18 -3.06 -10.34
N HIS A 456 18.61 -4.11 -10.91
CA HIS A 456 18.60 -4.37 -12.35
C HIS A 456 17.37 -3.77 -13.06
N SER A 457 16.63 -2.88 -12.38
CA SER A 457 15.44 -2.22 -12.93
C SER A 457 15.54 -0.70 -12.89
N PHE A 458 15.60 -0.12 -11.69
CA PHE A 458 15.45 1.33 -11.50
C PHE A 458 16.56 1.99 -10.68
N TYR A 459 17.54 1.23 -10.16
CA TYR A 459 18.64 1.80 -9.37
C TYR A 459 19.53 2.76 -10.17
N GLN A 460 19.59 2.64 -11.51
CA GLN A 460 20.22 3.64 -12.37
C GLN A 460 19.67 5.05 -12.09
N LEU A 461 18.34 5.17 -11.97
CA LEU A 461 17.69 6.44 -11.63
C LEU A 461 18.00 6.83 -10.18
N ILE A 462 17.96 5.89 -9.25
CA ILE A 462 18.23 6.18 -7.83
C ILE A 462 19.68 6.67 -7.63
N HIS A 463 20.65 6.16 -8.39
CA HIS A 463 22.07 6.51 -8.26
C HIS A 463 22.50 7.76 -9.02
N GLN A 464 21.98 7.99 -10.23
CA GLN A 464 22.45 9.09 -11.10
C GLN A 464 21.34 10.04 -11.54
N GLY A 465 20.08 9.68 -11.31
CA GLY A 465 18.92 10.52 -11.57
C GLY A 465 18.45 11.26 -10.32
N ARG A 466 17.13 11.35 -10.16
CA ARG A 466 16.48 12.01 -9.01
C ARG A 466 16.90 11.35 -7.70
N VAL A 467 17.06 12.15 -6.65
CA VAL A 467 17.32 11.63 -5.30
C VAL A 467 16.03 11.00 -4.76
N VAL A 468 16.11 9.71 -4.43
CA VAL A 468 15.01 8.94 -3.85
C VAL A 468 15.50 8.32 -2.55
N PRO A 469 15.01 8.77 -1.38
CA PRO A 469 15.24 8.08 -0.12
C PRO A 469 14.88 6.60 -0.19
N CYS A 470 15.80 5.76 0.28
CA CYS A 470 15.67 4.31 0.23
C CYS A 470 15.54 3.72 1.63
N GLU A 471 14.62 2.78 1.80
CA GLU A 471 14.44 1.98 3.01
C GLU A 471 14.83 0.54 2.68
N PHE A 472 16.05 0.16 3.07
CA PHE A 472 16.59 -1.18 2.88
C PHE A 472 16.13 -2.07 4.03
N ILE A 473 15.62 -3.27 3.72
CA ILE A 473 15.22 -4.26 4.73
C ILE A 473 15.99 -5.55 4.48
N GLY A 474 16.90 -5.90 5.38
CA GLY A 474 17.69 -7.12 5.35
C GLY A 474 17.22 -8.14 6.38
N VAL A 475 17.56 -9.41 6.15
CA VAL A 475 17.31 -10.50 7.11
C VAL A 475 18.61 -11.27 7.30
N VAL A 476 19.03 -11.50 8.55
CA VAL A 476 20.29 -12.20 8.86
C VAL A 476 20.21 -13.66 8.43
N LYS A 477 19.11 -14.36 8.77
CA LYS A 477 18.92 -15.77 8.41
C LYS A 477 17.92 -15.94 7.27
N SER A 478 18.37 -16.52 6.16
CA SER A 478 17.48 -16.94 5.06
C SER A 478 16.51 -18.04 5.49
N GLN A 479 15.31 -18.01 4.90
CA GLN A 479 14.34 -19.10 4.96
C GLN A 479 14.79 -20.34 4.17
N GLN A 480 15.68 -20.17 3.17
CA GLN A 480 16.18 -21.22 2.28
C GLN A 480 17.65 -20.94 1.92
N SER A 481 18.55 -20.96 2.90
CA SER A 481 19.98 -20.73 2.63
C SER A 481 20.60 -21.88 1.83
N VAL A 482 21.41 -21.55 0.82
CA VAL A 482 22.10 -22.52 -0.05
C VAL A 482 23.60 -22.25 0.01
N TYR A 483 24.36 -23.33 0.21
CA TYR A 483 25.82 -23.34 0.20
C TYR A 483 26.28 -24.34 -0.85
N LEU A 484 26.91 -23.86 -1.92
CA LEU A 484 27.47 -24.71 -2.96
C LEU A 484 28.98 -24.82 -2.78
N LYS A 485 29.49 -26.05 -2.84
CA LYS A 485 30.93 -26.30 -2.75
C LYS A 485 31.65 -25.59 -3.91
N GLY A 486 32.63 -24.74 -3.56
CA GLY A 486 33.43 -24.00 -4.53
C GLY A 486 32.98 -22.55 -4.73
N GLU A 487 31.79 -22.17 -4.25
CA GLU A 487 31.39 -20.77 -4.17
C GLU A 487 32.09 -20.06 -3.00
N LEU A 488 32.38 -18.78 -3.18
CA LEU A 488 33.12 -17.98 -2.19
C LEU A 488 32.29 -17.72 -0.92
N VAL A 489 31.00 -17.46 -1.09
CA VAL A 489 30.04 -17.18 -0.03
C VAL A 489 28.72 -17.90 -0.32
N SER A 490 27.84 -17.97 0.66
CA SER A 490 26.49 -18.53 0.46
C SER A 490 25.64 -17.66 -0.46
N ASN A 491 24.59 -18.22 -1.03
CA ASN A 491 23.63 -17.43 -1.82
C ASN A 491 23.00 -16.28 -1.00
N HIS A 492 22.82 -16.49 0.31
CA HIS A 492 22.26 -15.46 1.19
C HIS A 492 23.28 -14.36 1.50
N ASP A 493 24.54 -14.73 1.73
CA ASP A 493 25.61 -13.73 1.93
C ASP A 493 25.83 -12.92 0.65
N GLU A 494 25.77 -13.53 -0.54
CA GLU A 494 25.84 -12.80 -1.83
C GLU A 494 24.71 -11.77 -1.97
N LEU A 495 23.49 -12.12 -1.56
CA LEU A 495 22.38 -11.18 -1.47
C LEU A 495 22.69 -10.04 -0.49
N MET A 496 23.22 -10.36 0.69
CA MET A 496 23.49 -9.38 1.75
C MET A 496 24.71 -8.50 1.45
N CYS A 497 25.71 -8.97 0.70
CA CYS A 497 26.80 -8.13 0.16
C CYS A 497 26.23 -6.91 -0.56
N ASN A 498 25.16 -7.12 -1.34
CA ASN A 498 24.50 -6.05 -2.05
C ASN A 498 23.66 -5.13 -1.14
N PHE A 499 23.03 -5.67 -0.09
CA PHE A 499 22.30 -4.86 0.91
C PHE A 499 23.23 -3.80 1.52
N PHE A 500 24.42 -4.20 1.96
CA PHE A 500 25.40 -3.29 2.53
C PHE A 500 26.00 -2.35 1.48
N ALA A 501 26.46 -2.90 0.34
CA ALA A 501 27.15 -2.12 -0.68
C ALA A 501 26.28 -1.03 -1.31
N GLN A 502 24.99 -1.28 -1.52
CA GLN A 502 24.10 -0.30 -2.14
C GLN A 502 23.82 0.89 -1.22
N ALA A 503 23.67 0.67 0.09
CA ALA A 503 23.50 1.74 1.06
C ALA A 503 24.72 2.68 1.06
N ASP A 504 25.93 2.14 1.05
CA ASP A 504 27.17 2.92 1.01
C ASP A 504 27.39 3.60 -0.34
N ALA A 505 27.12 2.93 -1.46
CA ALA A 505 27.25 3.51 -2.79
C ALA A 505 26.35 4.75 -2.97
N LEU A 506 25.13 4.72 -2.42
CA LEU A 506 24.21 5.87 -2.43
C LEU A 506 24.72 7.03 -1.57
N ALA A 507 25.26 6.74 -0.39
CA ALA A 507 25.74 7.75 0.54
C ALA A 507 27.05 8.39 0.06
N ILE A 508 28.02 7.58 -0.34
CA ILE A 508 29.39 8.01 -0.64
C ILE A 508 29.51 8.52 -2.08
N GLY A 509 28.97 7.77 -3.05
CA GLY A 509 29.15 8.06 -4.46
C GLY A 509 30.59 7.83 -4.95
N LYS A 510 30.93 8.43 -6.08
CA LYS A 510 32.21 8.28 -6.77
C LYS A 510 32.49 9.53 -7.60
N ASP A 511 33.47 10.31 -7.15
CA ASP A 511 33.79 11.60 -7.75
C ASP A 511 34.79 11.50 -8.92
N SER A 512 34.97 12.65 -9.59
CA SER A 512 35.88 12.75 -10.73
C SER A 512 37.35 12.49 -10.38
N VAL A 513 37.78 12.74 -9.13
CA VAL A 513 39.15 12.49 -8.70
C VAL A 513 39.40 10.98 -8.66
N THR A 514 38.49 10.25 -8.03
CA THR A 514 38.50 8.79 -7.96
C THR A 514 38.48 8.17 -9.37
N LEU A 515 37.62 8.67 -10.26
CA LEU A 515 37.53 8.18 -11.65
C LEU A 515 38.81 8.42 -12.45
N ARG A 516 39.49 9.56 -12.28
CA ARG A 516 40.78 9.82 -12.91
C ARG A 516 41.87 8.88 -12.39
N ALA A 517 41.89 8.61 -11.08
CA ALA A 517 42.82 7.66 -10.48
C ALA A 517 42.64 6.22 -11.01
N GLU A 518 41.42 5.85 -11.37
CA GLU A 518 41.10 4.58 -12.05
C GLU A 518 41.37 4.59 -13.56
N ASN A 519 41.99 5.63 -14.09
CA ASN A 519 42.28 5.80 -15.52
C ASN A 519 41.03 5.81 -16.41
N VAL A 520 39.90 6.31 -15.91
CA VAL A 520 38.71 6.53 -16.74
C VAL A 520 38.98 7.66 -17.74
N PRO A 521 38.72 7.47 -19.05
CA PRO A 521 38.89 8.53 -20.05
C PRO A 521 38.09 9.79 -19.70
N GLU A 522 38.66 10.97 -19.87
CA GLU A 522 38.08 12.25 -19.39
C GLU A 522 36.64 12.47 -19.91
N TYR A 523 36.36 12.10 -21.16
CA TYR A 523 35.03 12.23 -21.75
C TYR A 523 33.97 11.32 -21.10
N LEU A 524 34.37 10.21 -20.45
CA LEU A 524 33.47 9.30 -19.74
C LEU A 524 33.27 9.66 -18.27
N ILE A 525 34.12 10.52 -17.70
CA ILE A 525 34.05 10.87 -16.27
C ILE A 525 32.67 11.43 -15.89
N PRO A 526 32.06 12.39 -16.62
CA PRO A 526 30.73 12.89 -16.25
C PRO A 526 29.66 11.78 -16.24
N HIS A 527 29.79 10.79 -17.13
CA HIS A 527 28.84 9.67 -17.24
C HIS A 527 29.03 8.60 -16.14
N LYS A 528 30.26 8.44 -15.64
CA LYS A 528 30.60 7.49 -14.57
C LYS A 528 30.64 8.11 -13.18
N THR A 529 30.35 9.41 -13.06
CA THR A 529 30.27 10.11 -11.78
C THR A 529 29.01 9.68 -11.04
N PHE A 530 29.18 9.32 -9.77
CA PHE A 530 28.08 9.10 -8.83
C PHE A 530 28.12 10.22 -7.81
N SER A 531 27.08 11.06 -7.78
CA SER A 531 27.07 12.25 -6.92
C SER A 531 27.13 11.92 -5.43
N GLY A 532 26.79 10.69 -5.04
CA GLY A 532 26.60 10.32 -3.64
C GLY A 532 25.47 11.16 -3.01
N ASN A 533 25.54 11.30 -1.69
CA ASN A 533 24.67 12.12 -0.87
C ASN A 533 23.17 11.77 -1.00
N ARG A 534 22.86 10.50 -1.27
CA ARG A 534 21.50 9.97 -1.42
C ARG A 534 21.13 9.21 -0.15
N PRO A 535 20.06 9.61 0.54
CA PRO A 535 19.80 9.11 1.88
C PRO A 535 19.24 7.70 1.88
N SER A 536 19.56 6.95 2.93
CA SER A 536 18.94 5.66 3.19
C SER A 536 18.75 5.38 4.67
N THR A 537 17.80 4.50 4.96
CA THR A 537 17.62 3.84 6.26
C THR A 537 17.82 2.34 6.03
N SER A 538 18.60 1.68 6.89
CA SER A 538 18.82 0.24 6.81
C SER A 538 18.21 -0.45 8.02
N LEU A 539 17.32 -1.40 7.78
CA LEU A 539 16.65 -2.21 8.79
C LEU A 539 17.13 -3.65 8.65
N LEU A 540 17.54 -4.28 9.74
CA LEU A 540 18.03 -5.65 9.77
C LEU A 540 17.25 -6.48 10.78
N LEU A 541 16.64 -7.57 10.32
CA LEU A 541 15.90 -8.53 11.13
C LEU A 541 16.73 -9.81 11.34
N PRO A 542 16.64 -10.50 12.49
CA PRO A 542 17.39 -11.75 12.70
C PRO A 542 16.89 -12.89 11.79
N SER A 543 15.57 -12.96 11.59
CA SER A 543 14.88 -13.91 10.72
C SER A 543 13.54 -13.34 10.31
N LEU A 544 12.89 -13.94 9.31
CA LEU A 544 11.54 -13.57 8.90
C LEU A 544 10.50 -14.56 9.45
N SER A 545 10.43 -14.67 10.78
CA SER A 545 9.42 -15.48 11.50
C SER A 545 8.10 -14.72 11.64
N PRO A 546 6.97 -15.37 12.01
CA PRO A 546 5.68 -14.70 12.15
C PRO A 546 5.73 -13.45 13.04
N TYR A 547 6.38 -13.55 14.20
CA TYR A 547 6.64 -12.42 15.10
C TYR A 547 7.35 -11.25 14.40
N ARG A 548 8.39 -11.52 13.61
CA ARG A 548 9.17 -10.48 12.92
C ARG A 548 8.40 -9.85 11.78
N VAL A 549 7.54 -10.62 11.10
CA VAL A 549 6.60 -10.09 10.11
C VAL A 549 5.58 -9.16 10.78
N GLY A 550 5.11 -9.51 11.99
CA GLY A 550 4.26 -8.68 12.82
C GLY A 550 4.92 -7.36 13.21
N GLN A 551 6.16 -7.42 13.70
CA GLN A 551 6.94 -6.22 14.00
C GLN A 551 7.09 -5.31 12.77
N LEU A 552 7.46 -5.89 11.62
CA LEU A 552 7.64 -5.11 10.38
C LEU A 552 6.34 -4.43 9.92
N LEU A 553 5.20 -5.11 10.06
CA LEU A 553 3.90 -4.52 9.77
C LEU A 553 3.62 -3.31 10.67
N ALA A 554 3.62 -3.52 11.99
CA ALA A 554 3.26 -2.50 12.97
C ALA A 554 4.22 -1.30 12.92
N LEU A 555 5.50 -1.55 12.60
CA LEU A 555 6.50 -0.50 12.39
C LEU A 555 6.04 0.50 11.33
N TYR A 556 5.57 0.00 10.19
CA TYR A 556 5.13 0.85 9.09
C TYR A 556 3.76 1.47 9.32
N GLU A 557 2.82 0.76 9.98
CA GLU A 557 1.54 1.34 10.40
C GLU A 557 1.76 2.56 11.30
N ASN A 558 2.60 2.40 12.33
CA ASN A 558 2.89 3.46 13.31
C ASN A 558 3.76 4.59 12.72
N ARG A 559 4.67 4.28 11.78
CA ARG A 559 5.40 5.29 11.00
C ARG A 559 4.45 6.18 10.20
N VAL A 560 3.46 5.59 9.53
CA VAL A 560 2.48 6.35 8.73
C VAL A 560 1.54 7.16 9.63
N ALA A 561 1.13 6.61 10.78
CA ALA A 561 0.37 7.37 11.78
C ALA A 561 1.17 8.60 12.26
N THR A 562 2.46 8.45 12.56
CA THR A 562 3.36 9.57 12.90
C THR A 562 3.31 10.64 11.82
N GLN A 563 3.46 10.28 10.55
CA GLN A 563 3.40 11.23 9.45
C GLN A 563 2.07 11.99 9.38
N GLY A 564 0.96 11.27 9.52
CA GLY A 564 -0.38 11.87 9.56
C GLY A 564 -0.52 12.90 10.67
N PHE A 565 -0.09 12.54 11.88
CA PHE A 565 -0.14 13.42 13.06
C PHE A 565 0.71 14.67 12.90
N MET A 566 1.91 14.53 12.33
CA MET A 566 2.85 15.62 12.12
C MET A 566 2.38 16.60 11.04
N TRP A 567 1.87 16.11 9.91
CA TRP A 567 1.28 16.96 8.87
C TRP A 567 -0.10 17.51 9.23
N ASN A 568 -0.68 17.05 10.35
CA ASN A 568 -2.02 17.40 10.81
C ASN A 568 -3.10 17.06 9.78
N VAL A 569 -2.98 15.87 9.17
CA VAL A 569 -3.96 15.32 8.21
C VAL A 569 -4.68 14.13 8.82
N ASN A 570 -5.91 13.87 8.38
CA ASN A 570 -6.61 12.65 8.78
C ASN A 570 -5.99 11.46 8.02
N ALA A 571 -5.23 10.61 8.70
CA ALA A 571 -4.58 9.43 8.10
C ALA A 571 -5.54 8.26 7.87
N PHE A 572 -6.81 8.38 8.26
CA PHE A 572 -7.71 7.24 8.45
C PHE A 572 -8.94 7.28 7.56
N ASP A 573 -9.26 8.43 6.95
CA ASP A 573 -10.25 8.54 5.86
C ASP A 573 -9.65 8.25 4.47
N GLN A 574 -10.52 8.20 3.44
CA GLN A 574 -10.13 8.04 2.02
C GLN A 574 -11.13 8.64 1.02
N TRP A 575 -11.66 9.85 1.26
CA TRP A 575 -12.68 10.47 0.39
C TRP A 575 -12.32 10.56 -1.10
N GLY A 576 -11.02 10.60 -1.42
CA GLY A 576 -10.51 10.69 -2.79
C GLY A 576 -10.90 9.53 -3.72
N VAL A 577 -11.35 8.39 -3.18
CA VAL A 577 -11.71 7.21 -4.00
C VAL A 577 -13.16 7.23 -4.52
N GLU A 578 -14.03 8.09 -3.96
CA GLU A 578 -15.48 8.01 -4.21
C GLU A 578 -15.90 8.51 -5.59
N LEU A 579 -15.26 9.55 -6.12
CA LEU A 579 -15.60 10.12 -7.43
C LEU A 579 -15.49 9.09 -8.56
N GLY A 580 -14.43 8.26 -8.54
CA GLY A 580 -14.23 7.19 -9.51
C GLY A 580 -15.35 6.15 -9.47
N LYS A 581 -15.78 5.75 -8.26
CA LYS A 581 -16.86 4.76 -8.07
C LYS A 581 -18.19 5.26 -8.62
N VAL A 582 -18.55 6.51 -8.35
CA VAL A 582 -19.79 7.13 -8.86
C VAL A 582 -19.80 7.18 -10.39
N LEU A 583 -18.69 7.63 -10.99
CA LEU A 583 -18.55 7.71 -12.45
C LEU A 583 -18.58 6.32 -13.10
N ALA A 584 -17.91 5.33 -12.52
CA ALA A 584 -17.92 3.95 -13.01
C ALA A 584 -19.32 3.33 -12.96
N SER A 585 -20.08 3.56 -11.89
CA SER A 585 -21.47 3.10 -11.78
C SER A 585 -22.35 3.68 -12.89
N ARG A 586 -22.20 4.98 -13.20
CA ARG A 586 -22.90 5.63 -14.33
C ARG A 586 -22.51 5.00 -15.67
N VAL A 587 -21.22 4.73 -15.90
CA VAL A 587 -20.74 4.06 -17.12
C VAL A 587 -21.32 2.65 -17.22
N ARG A 588 -21.36 1.90 -16.12
CA ARG A 588 -21.93 0.53 -16.07
C ARG A 588 -23.40 0.51 -16.49
N THR A 589 -24.24 1.37 -15.92
CA THR A 589 -25.67 1.48 -16.29
C THR A 589 -25.83 1.83 -17.77
N MET A 590 -24.98 2.74 -18.26
CA MET A 590 -25.01 3.14 -19.66
C MET A 590 -24.56 2.01 -20.60
N MET A 591 -23.48 1.30 -20.26
CA MET A 591 -23.00 0.14 -21.02
C MET A 591 -24.06 -0.96 -21.07
N HIS A 592 -24.72 -1.25 -19.95
CA HIS A 592 -25.84 -2.19 -19.90
C HIS A 592 -26.95 -1.76 -20.85
N THR A 593 -27.42 -0.51 -20.77
CA THR A 593 -28.47 0.02 -21.65
C THR A 593 -28.07 -0.02 -23.12
N ALA A 594 -26.83 0.32 -23.44
CA ALA A 594 -26.33 0.32 -24.81
C ALA A 594 -26.29 -1.09 -25.41
N ARG A 595 -25.89 -2.09 -24.61
CA ARG A 595 -25.91 -3.49 -25.00
C ARG A 595 -27.32 -4.04 -25.16
N THR A 596 -28.18 -3.85 -24.15
CA THR A 596 -29.53 -4.44 -24.16
C THR A 596 -30.49 -3.77 -25.14
N ARG A 597 -30.25 -2.50 -25.50
CA ARG A 597 -31.06 -1.77 -26.49
C ARG A 597 -30.36 -1.58 -27.82
N SER A 598 -29.21 -2.24 -28.05
CA SER A 598 -28.43 -2.16 -29.29
C SER A 598 -28.25 -0.73 -29.82
N ARG A 599 -27.92 0.22 -28.93
CA ARG A 599 -27.78 1.65 -29.27
C ARG A 599 -26.39 2.19 -28.97
N ARG A 600 -26.00 3.22 -29.71
CA ARG A 600 -24.77 3.97 -29.43
C ARG A 600 -24.97 4.99 -28.31
N ILE A 601 -23.87 5.35 -27.67
CA ILE A 601 -23.81 6.46 -26.71
C ILE A 601 -23.75 7.78 -27.48
N THR A 602 -24.64 8.71 -27.13
CA THR A 602 -24.78 10.00 -27.80
C THR A 602 -24.36 11.16 -26.89
N ILE A 603 -24.47 12.39 -27.38
CA ILE A 603 -24.20 13.58 -26.56
C ILE A 603 -25.21 13.74 -25.41
N THR A 604 -26.45 13.26 -25.58
CA THR A 604 -27.51 13.38 -24.58
C THR A 604 -27.31 12.46 -23.37
N ASP A 605 -26.42 11.46 -23.48
CA ASP A 605 -26.01 10.60 -22.36
C ASP A 605 -25.06 11.31 -21.37
N GLY A 606 -24.62 12.53 -21.70
CA GLY A 606 -23.86 13.43 -20.81
C GLY A 606 -22.41 13.01 -20.55
N PHE A 607 -21.80 12.25 -21.47
CA PHE A 607 -20.36 11.97 -21.47
C PHE A 607 -19.60 12.97 -22.35
N ASN A 608 -18.38 13.31 -21.94
CA ASN A 608 -17.50 14.15 -22.77
C ASN A 608 -17.19 13.46 -24.13
N PRO A 609 -16.77 14.21 -25.16
CA PRO A 609 -16.56 13.67 -26.51
C PRO A 609 -15.55 12.52 -26.58
N SER A 610 -14.50 12.53 -25.77
CA SER A 610 -13.47 11.49 -25.75
C SER A 610 -14.03 10.18 -25.18
N THR A 611 -14.63 10.23 -23.99
CA THR A 611 -15.26 9.07 -23.35
C THR A 611 -16.36 8.48 -24.23
N ARG A 612 -17.21 9.31 -24.83
CA ARG A 612 -18.27 8.85 -25.74
C ARG A 612 -17.69 8.08 -26.94
N LYS A 613 -16.68 8.65 -27.61
CA LYS A 613 -16.04 8.00 -28.77
C LYS A 613 -15.40 6.67 -28.39
N MET A 614 -14.71 6.62 -27.25
CA MET A 614 -14.06 5.38 -26.76
C MET A 614 -15.07 4.30 -26.37
N ILE A 615 -16.14 4.64 -25.63
CA ILE A 615 -17.18 3.66 -25.27
C ILE A 615 -17.83 3.09 -26.54
N ASN A 616 -18.19 3.94 -27.51
CA ASN A 616 -18.74 3.47 -28.77
C ASN A 616 -17.77 2.56 -29.52
N ARG A 617 -16.49 2.93 -29.62
CA ARG A 617 -15.46 2.08 -30.24
C ARG A 617 -15.33 0.72 -29.53
N TYR A 618 -15.37 0.70 -28.20
CA TYR A 618 -15.34 -0.53 -27.41
C TYR A 618 -16.57 -1.42 -27.67
N LEU A 619 -17.78 -0.83 -27.67
CA LEU A 619 -19.02 -1.55 -27.94
C LEU A 619 -19.07 -2.09 -29.38
N ASP A 620 -18.65 -1.29 -30.36
CA ASP A 620 -18.56 -1.71 -31.76
C ASP A 620 -17.60 -2.90 -31.93
N GLY A 621 -16.46 -2.90 -31.21
CA GLY A 621 -15.53 -4.02 -31.20
C GLY A 621 -16.09 -5.29 -30.53
N LYS A 622 -16.96 -5.14 -29.53
CA LYS A 622 -17.64 -6.28 -28.89
C LYS A 622 -18.77 -6.87 -29.73
N ASN A 623 -19.43 -6.09 -30.58
CA ASN A 623 -20.38 -6.63 -31.56
C ASN A 623 -19.71 -7.54 -32.61
N GLN A 624 -18.37 -7.55 -32.67
CA GLN A 624 -17.58 -8.45 -33.51
C GLN A 624 -17.06 -9.69 -32.74
N MET A 625 -17.32 -9.79 -31.43
CA MET A 625 -16.92 -10.90 -30.55
C MET A 625 -18.17 -11.47 -29.87
N LEU A 626 -18.68 -12.58 -30.39
CA LEU A 626 -19.90 -13.27 -29.97
C LEU A 626 -19.95 -13.49 -28.45
N TYR A 627 -20.89 -12.83 -27.76
CA TYR A 627 -21.81 -13.46 -26.81
C TYR A 627 -23.13 -12.69 -26.86
N PRO A 628 -24.08 -13.10 -27.71
CA PRO A 628 -25.33 -12.38 -27.91
C PRO A 628 -26.29 -12.46 -26.72
N GLU A 629 -26.10 -13.41 -25.79
CA GLU A 629 -26.93 -13.55 -24.57
C GLU A 629 -26.06 -13.71 -23.31
N PRO A 630 -26.50 -13.20 -22.14
CA PRO A 630 -25.89 -13.54 -20.86
C PRO A 630 -26.04 -15.04 -20.61
N GLN A 631 -24.92 -15.75 -20.60
CA GLN A 631 -24.85 -17.16 -20.21
C GLN A 631 -23.69 -17.33 -19.23
N ASP A 632 -23.86 -18.24 -18.28
CA ASP A 632 -22.77 -18.59 -17.36
C ASP A 632 -21.68 -19.29 -18.16
N ILE A 633 -20.50 -18.68 -18.23
CA ILE A 633 -19.31 -19.24 -18.88
C ILE A 633 -18.22 -19.30 -17.84
N PHE A 634 -17.74 -20.50 -17.53
CA PHE A 634 -16.74 -20.69 -16.50
C PHE A 634 -15.32 -20.59 -17.07
N PRO A 635 -14.32 -20.25 -16.23
CA PRO A 635 -12.93 -20.34 -16.63
C PRO A 635 -12.53 -21.73 -17.16
N CYS A 636 -13.11 -22.82 -16.66
CA CYS A 636 -12.86 -24.16 -17.22
C CYS A 636 -13.36 -24.29 -18.66
N ASP A 637 -14.49 -23.68 -19.01
CA ASP A 637 -15.03 -23.64 -20.38
C ASP A 637 -14.18 -22.73 -21.29
N LEU A 638 -13.47 -21.76 -20.71
CA LEU A 638 -12.54 -20.86 -21.39
C LEU A 638 -11.12 -21.42 -21.54
N ILE A 639 -10.72 -22.37 -20.69
CA ILE A 639 -9.36 -22.93 -20.63
C ILE A 639 -9.29 -24.33 -21.26
N HIS A 640 -10.38 -25.10 -21.26
CA HIS A 640 -10.46 -26.44 -21.83
C HIS A 640 -11.62 -26.57 -22.82
N SER A 641 -11.47 -26.00 -24.02
CA SER A 641 -12.46 -26.13 -25.10
C SER A 641 -12.64 -27.56 -25.63
N GLU A 642 -11.79 -28.52 -25.27
CA GLU A 642 -11.88 -29.91 -25.74
C GLU A 642 -12.47 -30.89 -24.70
N GLY A 643 -12.74 -30.45 -23.47
CA GLY A 643 -13.16 -31.36 -22.38
C GLY A 643 -14.62 -31.23 -21.94
N CYS A 644 -15.33 -30.17 -22.31
CA CYS A 644 -16.69 -29.88 -21.82
C CYS A 644 -17.82 -30.37 -22.74
N GLU A 645 -17.54 -31.06 -23.87
CA GLU A 645 -18.58 -31.53 -24.79
C GLU A 645 -19.40 -32.74 -24.29
N ALA A 646 -19.08 -33.30 -23.13
CA ALA A 646 -19.82 -34.43 -22.58
C ALA A 646 -20.48 -34.09 -21.25
N ARG A 647 -21.56 -33.29 -21.29
CA ARG A 647 -22.70 -33.29 -20.33
C ARG A 647 -23.69 -32.17 -20.69
N TRP A 648 -24.65 -32.50 -21.54
CA TRP A 648 -25.97 -31.87 -21.61
C TRP A 648 -27.02 -32.97 -21.72
#